data_AF-A0A662WJF3-F1
#
_entry.id   AF-A0A662WJF3-F1
#
_cell.length_a   1.000
_cell.length_b   1.000
_cell.length_c   1.000
_cell.angle_alpha   90.00
_cell.angle_beta   90.00
_cell.angle_gamma   90.00
#
_symmetry.space_group_name_H-M   'P 1'
#
loop_
_entity.id
_entity.type
_entity.pdbx_description
1 polymer ?
#
loop_
_entity_poly.entity_id
_entity_poly.type
_entity_poly.pdbx_seq_one_letter_code
_entity_poly.pdbx_strand_id
1 'polypeptide(L)'
;MESEPMPSSSMAVLTSPRRELLAAMRTLDGDALAFLSASSVQVSTTQSGLEQLLALAHDHVDAVMTRHDDDEREAAGSDGEGCVMLPTSLEKPAMTAMVARLVSNALRTLNRNARGNAGGSGASLMLAADVGEARYERLKRGFTRLKQHVVEVKEHRELLHRAFDQVRGSTMILQENCLVLANSDAAASTEVAAGLAESCIAIDEMKVTNVLNHEVATQSSSKMTEFQRFEEKLKAREQLRYLVEAAETQVPKLSVRIREYWWEELLDYRIAQLQDMREAVSTNRTRGRRGKMKRAATTREIAAKRQEIGFMRVFATLVLLLAALHNASRSIVHAEDVVTDSCQSEDVLWIWSGALTSHSVTFKFGLREGHACSDADFILYAFPELQEGERPHSAIGMCSAVDSGERGEGEELSVAALEPPNVKQCELVDVPHSARTYHYELTLLRSGVVAKSGTFRTPVPEGEPFSFRVAFSSCADEDSDPKVFDEIAGHDALFFLHTGDLHYHNLVVNDVAAFRDAYNSMFASPAGRAMLAMQLPFAYMWDDHDFGPDNSDKTAPGRNASVQAYREFVPHYPLPGGVSRSSTVHQAFSVGRVRFIVTDLRSARTPNTAPAAPSKTVLGKKQKAWFKAELLRATSDPNVRLIVWCSTMPWLDDERKWGHFVHEQQELVNFMKAHALNRWVPIVIVSGDAHMLAVDDGSHSPGNLTVLHAAALGRPGSVKGGPYSHGAFPGSGQYGLLDITDEGGEQGRVCIYYRGMNIYKGMLVEYDTCHPDRTPAREPYFPPPVAVRVILRALKKSKKYAGVAVPVLVLAALAVVHLALKRSQRRAVEDKKHS
;
A
#
# COMPACT_ATOMS: atom_id res chain seq x y z
N MET A 1 -69.69 -21.68 -21.38
CA MET A 1 -69.18 -23.05 -21.28
C MET A 1 -68.10 -22.99 -20.23
N GLU A 2 -68.50 -23.15 -18.97
CA GLU A 2 -68.52 -24.44 -18.24
C GLU A 2 -67.09 -24.78 -17.78
N SER A 3 -66.67 -24.43 -16.56
CA SER A 3 -66.97 -25.02 -15.23
C SER A 3 -66.02 -26.16 -14.84
N GLU A 4 -65.11 -25.84 -13.90
CA GLU A 4 -64.57 -26.69 -12.79
C GLU A 4 -63.83 -28.02 -13.14
N PRO A 5 -62.97 -28.61 -12.26
CA PRO A 5 -62.93 -28.50 -10.79
C PRO A 5 -61.54 -28.39 -10.12
N MET A 6 -61.57 -27.99 -8.84
CA MET A 6 -60.52 -28.26 -7.84
C MET A 6 -60.44 -29.76 -7.52
N PRO A 7 -59.24 -30.36 -7.37
CA PRO A 7 -59.08 -31.59 -6.60
C PRO A 7 -58.53 -31.28 -5.20
N SER A 8 -59.22 -31.84 -4.21
CA SER A 8 -58.84 -31.88 -2.81
C SER A 8 -57.82 -32.99 -2.50
N SER A 9 -56.91 -32.66 -1.57
CA SER A 9 -56.23 -33.51 -0.59
C SER A 9 -55.34 -34.69 -1.07
N SER A 10 -54.02 -34.53 -0.86
CA SER A 10 -53.30 -35.49 -0.01
C SER A 10 -52.45 -34.73 1.01
N MET A 11 -52.77 -34.95 2.29
CA MET A 11 -52.06 -34.39 3.42
C MET A 11 -50.76 -35.21 3.59
N ALA A 12 -49.72 -34.90 2.83
CA ALA A 12 -48.38 -35.36 3.15
C ALA A 12 -47.86 -34.50 4.29
N VAL A 13 -47.70 -35.09 5.47
CA VAL A 13 -47.04 -34.47 6.62
C VAL A 13 -45.60 -34.18 6.22
N LEU A 14 -45.35 -33.00 5.67
CA LEU A 14 -44.01 -32.45 5.52
C LEU A 14 -43.49 -32.22 6.94
N THR A 15 -42.58 -33.08 7.36
CA THR A 15 -41.77 -32.89 8.55
C THR A 15 -41.16 -31.50 8.49
N SER A 16 -41.37 -30.70 9.54
CA SER A 16 -40.84 -29.35 9.63
C SER A 16 -39.37 -29.29 9.18
N PRO A 17 -38.96 -28.32 8.34
CA PRO A 17 -37.57 -28.08 7.94
C PRO A 17 -36.61 -28.02 9.14
N ARG A 18 -37.12 -27.65 10.31
CA ARG A 18 -36.40 -27.61 11.58
C ARG A 18 -35.89 -28.98 12.05
N ARG A 19 -36.59 -30.08 11.71
CA ARG A 19 -36.25 -31.44 12.18
C ARG A 19 -35.19 -32.10 11.29
N GLU A 20 -35.19 -31.77 9.99
CA GLU A 20 -34.16 -32.17 9.03
C GLU A 20 -32.87 -31.36 9.23
N LEU A 21 -32.98 -30.05 9.48
CA LEU A 21 -31.84 -29.19 9.84
C LEU A 21 -31.17 -29.65 11.16
N LEU A 22 -31.96 -29.98 12.20
CA LEU A 22 -31.41 -30.51 13.45
C LEU A 22 -30.78 -31.91 13.30
N ALA A 23 -31.17 -32.70 12.30
CA ALA A 23 -30.54 -33.97 11.99
C ALA A 23 -29.22 -33.77 11.23
N ALA A 24 -29.20 -32.88 10.23
CA ALA A 24 -28.00 -32.48 9.48
C ALA A 24 -26.94 -31.79 10.37
N MET A 25 -27.36 -30.97 11.34
CA MET A 25 -26.47 -30.33 12.31
C MET A 25 -25.82 -31.30 13.30
N ARG A 26 -26.44 -32.46 13.57
CA ARG A 26 -25.87 -33.50 14.45
C ARG A 26 -24.86 -34.39 13.72
N THR A 27 -25.03 -34.62 12.43
CA THR A 27 -24.03 -35.30 11.58
C THR A 27 -22.79 -34.41 11.37
N LEU A 28 -22.97 -33.09 11.24
CA LEU A 28 -21.88 -32.10 11.15
C LEU A 28 -20.91 -32.11 12.35
N ASP A 29 -21.41 -32.24 13.59
CA ASP A 29 -20.56 -32.28 14.79
C ASP A 29 -19.71 -33.58 14.84
N GLY A 30 -20.23 -34.68 14.28
CA GLY A 30 -19.55 -35.97 14.20
C GLY A 30 -18.46 -36.02 13.12
N ASP A 31 -18.75 -35.52 11.92
CA ASP A 31 -17.83 -35.57 10.77
C ASP A 31 -16.67 -34.57 10.92
N ALA A 32 -16.93 -33.39 11.52
CA ALA A 32 -15.87 -32.41 11.83
C ALA A 32 -14.88 -32.92 12.90
N LEU A 33 -15.37 -33.65 13.90
CA LEU A 33 -14.51 -34.30 14.90
C LEU A 33 -13.69 -35.45 14.30
N ALA A 34 -14.27 -36.22 13.38
CA ALA A 34 -13.56 -37.28 12.66
C ALA A 34 -12.46 -36.71 11.74
N PHE A 35 -12.76 -35.63 11.01
CA PHE A 35 -11.82 -34.93 10.13
C PHE A 35 -10.61 -34.37 10.89
N LEU A 36 -10.84 -33.73 12.04
CA LEU A 36 -9.77 -33.23 12.92
C LEU A 36 -8.92 -34.34 13.54
N SER A 37 -9.50 -35.52 13.79
CA SER A 37 -8.77 -36.69 14.30
C SER A 37 -7.94 -37.40 13.22
N ALA A 38 -8.41 -37.41 11.97
CA ALA A 38 -7.78 -38.09 10.84
C ALA A 38 -6.65 -37.27 10.20
N SER A 39 -6.66 -35.94 10.35
CA SER A 39 -5.74 -35.02 9.67
C SER A 39 -4.31 -35.01 10.20
N SER A 40 -3.94 -35.83 11.19
CA SER A 40 -2.56 -36.01 11.70
C SER A 40 -1.73 -34.71 11.83
N VAL A 41 -2.36 -33.60 12.23
CA VAL A 41 -1.68 -32.32 12.40
C VAL A 41 -0.94 -32.36 13.73
N GLN A 42 0.40 -32.34 13.68
CA GLN A 42 1.21 -32.02 14.86
C GLN A 42 1.00 -30.55 15.21
N VAL A 43 -0.04 -30.26 16.00
CA VAL A 43 -0.30 -28.92 16.51
C VAL A 43 0.77 -28.62 17.57
N SER A 44 1.80 -27.86 17.19
CA SER A 44 2.76 -27.31 18.15
C SER A 44 2.05 -26.30 19.07
N THR A 45 2.43 -26.24 20.34
CA THR A 45 1.87 -25.31 21.34
C THR A 45 2.29 -23.85 21.13
N THR A 46 2.66 -23.46 19.91
CA THR A 46 3.04 -22.09 19.54
C THR A 46 1.83 -21.31 19.01
N GLN A 47 1.91 -19.98 19.02
CA GLN A 47 0.88 -19.07 18.49
C GLN A 47 0.43 -19.45 17.06
N SER A 48 1.38 -19.93 16.23
CA SER A 48 1.13 -20.42 14.87
C SER A 48 0.14 -21.61 14.80
N GLY A 49 0.16 -22.51 15.79
CA GLY A 49 -0.73 -23.67 15.81
C GLY A 49 -2.19 -23.34 16.12
N LEU A 50 -2.43 -22.28 16.91
CA LEU A 50 -3.78 -21.82 17.24
C LEU A 50 -4.40 -21.01 16.09
N GLU A 51 -3.57 -20.22 15.38
CA GLU A 51 -3.97 -19.47 14.20
C GLU A 51 -4.32 -20.40 13.02
N GLN A 52 -3.56 -21.49 12.83
CA GLN A 52 -3.89 -22.52 11.83
C GLN A 52 -5.23 -23.22 12.11
N LEU A 53 -5.53 -23.50 13.39
CA LEU A 53 -6.78 -24.14 13.81
C LEU A 53 -8.01 -23.24 13.60
N LEU A 54 -7.87 -21.93 13.83
CA LEU A 54 -8.92 -20.95 13.59
C LEU A 54 -9.17 -20.71 12.10
N ALA A 55 -8.10 -20.69 11.30
CA ALA A 55 -8.21 -20.58 9.85
C ALA A 55 -8.93 -21.80 9.23
N LEU A 56 -8.56 -23.02 9.62
CA LEU A 56 -9.21 -24.25 9.16
C LEU A 56 -10.69 -24.33 9.58
N ALA A 57 -11.04 -23.85 10.77
CA ALA A 57 -12.43 -23.81 11.23
C ALA A 57 -13.26 -22.78 10.46
N HIS A 58 -12.68 -21.64 10.07
CA HIS A 58 -13.33 -20.64 9.23
C HIS A 58 -13.52 -21.15 7.79
N ASP A 59 -12.48 -21.71 7.17
CA ASP A 59 -12.56 -22.22 5.79
C ASP A 59 -13.60 -23.34 5.64
N HIS A 60 -13.76 -24.20 6.65
CA HIS A 60 -14.76 -25.27 6.62
C HIS A 60 -16.20 -24.73 6.78
N VAL A 61 -16.39 -23.69 7.58
CA VAL A 61 -17.70 -23.02 7.72
C VAL A 61 -18.07 -22.31 6.42
N ASP A 62 -17.12 -21.62 5.79
CA ASP A 62 -17.37 -20.92 4.51
C ASP A 62 -17.67 -21.90 3.38
N ALA A 63 -16.98 -23.05 3.31
CA ALA A 63 -17.22 -24.09 2.30
C ALA A 63 -18.59 -24.78 2.43
N VAL A 64 -19.14 -24.85 3.65
CA VAL A 64 -20.47 -25.43 3.90
C VAL A 64 -21.57 -24.41 3.62
N MET A 65 -21.34 -23.13 3.92
CA MET A 65 -22.29 -22.05 3.60
C MET A 65 -22.43 -21.85 2.09
N THR A 66 -21.34 -21.99 1.33
CA THR A 66 -21.38 -21.91 -0.14
C THR A 66 -22.14 -23.07 -0.77
N ARG A 67 -21.98 -24.31 -0.28
CA ARG A 67 -22.78 -25.45 -0.78
C ARG A 67 -24.26 -25.30 -0.48
N HIS A 68 -24.62 -24.71 0.66
CA HIS A 68 -26.02 -24.54 1.03
C HIS A 68 -26.72 -23.44 0.19
N ASP A 69 -26.01 -22.37 -0.15
CA ASP A 69 -26.49 -21.31 -1.05
C ASP A 69 -26.65 -21.81 -2.50
N ASP A 70 -25.79 -22.73 -2.95
CA ASP A 70 -25.87 -23.32 -4.30
C ASP A 70 -27.04 -24.32 -4.43
N ASP A 71 -27.29 -25.15 -3.40
CA ASP A 71 -28.42 -26.09 -3.38
C ASP A 71 -29.79 -25.36 -3.30
N GLU A 72 -29.87 -24.21 -2.63
CA GLU A 72 -31.09 -23.38 -2.59
C GLU A 72 -31.37 -22.66 -3.91
N ARG A 73 -30.32 -22.33 -4.69
CA ARG A 73 -30.46 -21.74 -6.03
C ARG A 73 -30.90 -22.74 -7.09
N GLU A 74 -30.55 -24.01 -6.97
CA GLU A 74 -31.05 -25.07 -7.86
C GLU A 74 -32.52 -25.43 -7.60
N ALA A 75 -33.02 -25.23 -6.38
CA ALA A 75 -34.42 -25.49 -6.02
C ALA A 75 -35.40 -24.36 -6.42
N ALA A 76 -34.91 -23.14 -6.63
CA ALA A 76 -35.69 -21.99 -7.05
C ALA A 76 -35.57 -21.78 -8.57
N GLY A 77 -36.35 -22.52 -9.35
CA GLY A 77 -36.39 -22.41 -10.80
C GLY A 77 -36.60 -20.98 -11.31
N SER A 78 -35.96 -20.65 -12.43
CA SER A 78 -36.06 -19.36 -13.11
C SER A 78 -37.49 -19.11 -13.60
N ASP A 79 -38.19 -18.17 -12.99
CA ASP A 79 -39.09 -17.21 -13.64
C ASP A 79 -39.54 -16.16 -12.62
N GLY A 80 -39.44 -14.89 -13.01
CA GLY A 80 -39.70 -13.76 -12.12
C GLY A 80 -41.19 -13.53 -11.88
N GLU A 81 -41.64 -13.67 -10.64
CA GLU A 81 -42.65 -12.84 -9.96
C GLU A 81 -42.71 -13.20 -8.47
N GLY A 82 -43.19 -12.27 -7.65
CA GLY A 82 -42.91 -12.15 -6.22
C GLY A 82 -43.09 -13.39 -5.33
N CYS A 83 -42.11 -13.60 -4.45
CA CYS A 83 -42.28 -14.36 -3.21
C CYS A 83 -41.50 -13.69 -2.07
N VAL A 84 -42.16 -13.53 -0.92
CA VAL A 84 -41.64 -12.89 0.29
C VAL A 84 -40.59 -13.78 0.94
N MET A 85 -39.34 -13.33 0.95
CA MET A 85 -38.28 -13.98 1.74
C MET A 85 -38.50 -13.68 3.23
N LEU A 86 -38.88 -14.71 4.00
CA LEU A 86 -38.72 -14.67 5.45
C LEU A 86 -37.22 -14.59 5.78
N PRO A 87 -36.78 -13.73 6.70
CA PRO A 87 -35.36 -13.53 6.93
C PRO A 87 -34.73 -14.75 7.62
N THR A 88 -33.57 -15.17 7.12
CA THR A 88 -32.56 -16.07 7.73
C THR A 88 -32.00 -15.56 9.08
N SER A 89 -32.73 -14.70 9.79
CA SER A 89 -32.32 -14.06 11.04
C SER A 89 -32.46 -14.94 12.29
N LEU A 90 -33.00 -16.16 12.16
CA LEU A 90 -33.20 -17.08 13.29
C LEU A 90 -32.11 -18.15 13.44
N GLU A 91 -31.13 -18.25 12.54
CA GLU A 91 -30.14 -19.36 12.56
C GLU A 91 -28.71 -18.95 12.93
N LYS A 92 -28.37 -17.64 12.85
CA LYS A 92 -27.04 -17.11 13.24
C LYS A 92 -26.67 -17.32 14.73
N PRO A 93 -27.59 -17.22 15.71
CA PRO A 93 -27.24 -17.50 17.10
C PRO A 93 -26.89 -18.97 17.35
N ALA A 94 -27.54 -19.90 16.64
CA ALA A 94 -27.30 -21.34 16.77
C ALA A 94 -25.94 -21.74 16.17
N MET A 95 -25.57 -21.17 15.02
CA MET A 95 -24.25 -21.38 14.42
C MET A 95 -23.11 -20.76 15.23
N THR A 96 -23.31 -19.55 15.77
CA THR A 96 -22.30 -18.89 16.62
C THR A 96 -22.05 -19.70 17.91
N ALA A 97 -23.11 -20.29 18.48
CA ALA A 97 -23.00 -21.19 19.62
C ALA A 97 -22.32 -22.52 19.27
N MET A 98 -22.47 -23.02 18.04
CA MET A 98 -21.82 -24.24 17.54
C MET A 98 -20.31 -24.03 17.32
N VAL A 99 -19.90 -22.92 16.69
CA VAL A 99 -18.48 -22.53 16.53
C VAL A 99 -17.82 -22.32 17.90
N ALA A 100 -18.51 -21.67 18.84
CA ALA A 100 -18.01 -21.52 20.21
C ALA A 100 -17.85 -22.86 20.94
N ARG A 101 -18.73 -23.84 20.70
CA ARG A 101 -18.62 -25.19 21.26
C ARG A 101 -17.49 -26.01 20.62
N LEU A 102 -17.32 -25.92 19.30
CA LEU A 102 -16.21 -26.55 18.55
C LEU A 102 -14.86 -26.02 19.04
N VAL A 103 -14.72 -24.69 19.15
CA VAL A 103 -13.51 -24.04 19.68
C VAL A 103 -13.29 -24.41 21.16
N SER A 104 -14.34 -24.44 21.98
CA SER A 104 -14.24 -24.85 23.39
C SER A 104 -13.84 -26.32 23.57
N ASN A 105 -14.32 -27.22 22.70
CA ASN A 105 -13.96 -28.63 22.72
C ASN A 105 -12.53 -28.86 22.18
N ALA A 106 -12.14 -28.15 21.12
CA ALA A 106 -10.75 -28.16 20.61
C ALA A 106 -9.75 -27.65 21.67
N LEU A 107 -10.07 -26.55 22.36
CA LEU A 107 -9.27 -26.04 23.47
C LEU A 107 -9.22 -27.00 24.67
N ARG A 108 -10.31 -27.72 24.96
CA ARG A 108 -10.32 -28.77 26.01
C ARG A 108 -9.49 -29.98 25.63
N THR A 109 -9.45 -30.36 24.36
CA THR A 109 -8.60 -31.45 23.84
C THR A 109 -7.12 -31.03 23.84
N LEU A 110 -6.81 -29.80 23.44
CA LEU A 110 -5.47 -29.20 23.54
C LEU A 110 -4.99 -29.12 24.99
N ASN A 111 -5.86 -28.72 25.92
CA ASN A 111 -5.54 -28.65 27.35
C ASN A 111 -5.36 -30.05 27.98
N ARG A 112 -6.08 -31.08 27.50
CA ARG A 112 -5.83 -32.48 27.90
C ARG A 112 -4.48 -33.00 27.36
N ASN A 113 -4.14 -32.69 26.11
CA ASN A 113 -2.88 -33.10 25.50
C ASN A 113 -1.67 -32.34 26.09
N ALA A 114 -1.82 -31.06 26.41
CA ALA A 114 -0.79 -30.25 27.08
C ALA A 114 -0.56 -30.68 28.54
N ARG A 115 -1.59 -31.17 29.24
CA ARG A 115 -1.44 -31.78 30.58
C ARG A 115 -0.80 -33.17 30.55
N GLY A 116 -0.81 -33.86 29.41
CA GLY A 116 -0.11 -35.14 29.21
C GLY A 116 1.41 -34.99 29.03
N ASN A 117 1.87 -33.81 28.60
CA ASN A 117 3.28 -33.49 28.38
C ASN A 117 3.72 -32.30 29.25
N ALA A 118 3.77 -32.51 30.56
CA ALA A 118 4.31 -31.52 31.48
C ALA A 118 5.85 -31.55 31.48
N GLY A 119 6.47 -30.61 30.76
CA GLY A 119 7.89 -30.31 30.84
C GLY A 119 8.31 -29.16 29.94
N GLY A 120 8.17 -27.91 30.39
CA GLY A 120 8.71 -26.75 29.65
C GLY A 120 8.26 -25.36 30.15
N SER A 121 9.12 -24.74 30.97
CA SER A 121 9.31 -23.29 31.28
C SER A 121 8.13 -22.30 31.26
N GLY A 122 7.77 -21.79 32.44
CA GLY A 122 6.81 -20.69 32.67
C GLY A 122 7.31 -19.27 32.32
N ALA A 123 8.23 -19.10 31.37
CA ALA A 123 8.71 -17.79 30.92
C ALA A 123 7.86 -17.18 29.78
N SER A 124 7.11 -18.00 29.02
CA SER A 124 6.25 -17.52 27.93
C SER A 124 4.92 -16.90 28.40
N LEU A 125 4.53 -17.06 29.67
CA LEU A 125 3.26 -16.53 30.18
C LEU A 125 3.31 -15.05 30.56
N MET A 126 4.47 -14.49 30.95
CA MET A 126 4.58 -13.07 31.32
C MET A 126 4.61 -12.16 30.09
N LEU A 127 5.29 -12.54 29.01
CA LEU A 127 5.28 -11.77 27.75
C LEU A 127 3.88 -11.68 27.11
N ALA A 128 3.04 -12.71 27.29
CA ALA A 128 1.66 -12.70 26.80
C ALA A 128 0.74 -11.77 27.61
N ALA A 129 1.05 -11.54 28.90
CA ALA A 129 0.29 -10.64 29.76
C ALA A 129 0.59 -9.16 29.45
N ASP A 130 1.86 -8.79 29.26
CA ASP A 130 2.27 -7.41 28.94
C ASP A 130 1.79 -6.96 27.55
N VAL A 131 1.80 -7.88 26.57
CA VAL A 131 1.25 -7.63 25.22
C VAL A 131 -0.29 -7.55 25.27
N GLY A 132 -0.93 -8.31 26.16
CA GLY A 132 -2.37 -8.23 26.43
C GLY A 132 -2.80 -6.89 27.03
N GLU A 133 -2.01 -6.36 27.96
CA GLU A 133 -2.25 -5.07 28.62
C GLU A 133 -2.06 -3.89 27.65
N ALA A 134 -1.01 -3.92 26.83
CA ALA A 134 -0.79 -2.91 25.78
C ALA A 134 -1.89 -2.93 24.69
N ARG A 135 -2.44 -4.12 24.38
CA ARG A 135 -3.57 -4.27 23.44
C ARG A 135 -4.90 -3.85 24.06
N TYR A 136 -5.09 -4.08 25.36
CA TYR A 136 -6.26 -3.64 26.14
C TYR A 136 -6.31 -2.11 26.26
N GLU A 137 -5.19 -1.45 26.57
CA GLU A 137 -5.13 0.02 26.64
C GLU A 137 -5.33 0.67 25.25
N ARG A 138 -4.89 0.02 24.17
CA ARG A 138 -5.18 0.44 22.78
C ARG A 138 -6.68 0.38 22.47
N LEU A 139 -7.34 -0.71 22.85
CA LEU A 139 -8.79 -0.88 22.71
C LEU A 139 -9.55 0.15 23.55
N LYS A 140 -9.14 0.39 24.79
CA LYS A 140 -9.73 1.38 25.71
C LYS A 140 -9.66 2.80 25.17
N ARG A 141 -8.52 3.20 24.58
CA ARG A 141 -8.39 4.49 23.87
C ARG A 141 -9.29 4.57 22.65
N GLY A 142 -9.38 3.49 21.86
CA GLY A 142 -10.32 3.37 20.74
C GLY A 142 -11.78 3.52 21.17
N PHE A 143 -12.17 2.87 22.28
CA PHE A 143 -13.52 2.96 22.85
C PHE A 143 -13.84 4.34 23.41
N THR A 144 -12.87 5.04 23.99
CA THR A 144 -13.05 6.41 24.49
C THR A 144 -13.31 7.37 23.33
N ARG A 145 -12.54 7.26 22.24
CA ARG A 145 -12.77 8.02 21.01
C ARG A 145 -14.13 7.70 20.37
N LEU A 146 -14.51 6.42 20.34
CA LEU A 146 -15.82 6.01 19.81
C LEU A 146 -16.97 6.57 20.66
N LYS A 147 -16.82 6.60 21.99
CA LYS A 147 -17.80 7.23 22.90
C LYS A 147 -17.95 8.72 22.62
N GLN A 148 -16.84 9.41 22.38
CA GLN A 148 -16.84 10.83 22.08
C GLN A 148 -17.49 11.12 20.71
N HIS A 149 -17.18 10.30 19.72
CA HIS A 149 -17.81 10.38 18.40
C HIS A 149 -19.33 10.12 18.44
N VAL A 150 -19.79 9.23 19.31
CA VAL A 150 -21.23 8.99 19.53
C VAL A 150 -21.92 10.21 20.16
N VAL A 151 -21.23 10.94 21.03
CA VAL A 151 -21.73 12.21 21.58
C VAL A 151 -21.83 13.27 20.47
N GLU A 152 -20.80 13.41 19.64
CA GLU A 152 -20.77 14.34 18.50
C GLU A 152 -21.87 14.06 17.47
N VAL A 153 -22.10 12.78 17.15
CA VAL A 153 -23.17 12.35 16.24
C VAL A 153 -24.56 12.65 16.82
N LYS A 154 -24.73 12.50 18.15
CA LYS A 154 -25.97 12.87 18.83
C LYS A 154 -26.20 14.38 18.81
N GLU A 155 -25.15 15.17 19.00
CA GLU A 155 -25.22 16.64 18.90
C GLU A 155 -25.52 17.11 17.47
N HIS A 156 -24.91 16.48 16.46
CA HIS A 156 -25.22 16.73 15.04
C HIS A 156 -26.67 16.40 14.70
N ARG A 157 -27.21 15.31 15.24
CA ARG A 157 -28.62 14.95 15.07
C ARG A 157 -29.56 16.01 15.67
N GLU A 158 -29.25 16.52 16.87
CA GLU A 158 -30.03 17.59 17.52
C GLU A 158 -29.92 18.93 16.77
N LEU A 159 -28.78 19.22 16.16
CA LEU A 159 -28.60 20.39 15.28
C LEU A 159 -29.41 20.26 13.99
N LEU A 160 -29.38 19.08 13.36
CA LEU A 160 -30.17 18.79 12.17
C LEU A 160 -31.68 18.88 12.46
N HIS A 161 -32.15 18.29 13.56
CA HIS A 161 -33.57 18.40 13.95
C HIS A 161 -34.00 19.86 14.19
N ARG A 162 -33.18 20.66 14.88
CA ARG A 162 -33.45 22.09 15.07
C ARG A 162 -33.47 22.87 13.75
N ALA A 163 -32.54 22.58 12.84
CA ALA A 163 -32.53 23.19 11.51
C ALA A 163 -33.79 22.81 10.71
N PHE A 164 -34.23 21.55 10.78
CA PHE A 164 -35.46 21.10 10.14
C PHE A 164 -36.72 21.74 10.74
N ASP A 165 -36.79 21.89 12.07
CA ASP A 165 -37.90 22.57 12.74
C ASP A 165 -37.95 24.07 12.37
N GLN A 166 -36.78 24.71 12.24
CA GLN A 166 -36.67 26.10 11.81
C GLN A 166 -37.11 26.28 10.34
N VAL A 167 -36.71 25.37 9.45
CA VAL A 167 -37.17 25.36 8.05
C VAL A 167 -38.67 25.15 8.00
N ARG A 168 -39.22 24.18 8.74
CA ARG A 168 -40.66 23.91 8.81
C ARG A 168 -41.46 25.11 9.32
N GLY A 169 -40.98 25.77 10.37
CA GLY A 169 -41.59 27.01 10.90
C GLY A 169 -41.55 28.14 9.88
N SER A 170 -40.44 28.30 9.16
CA SER A 170 -40.29 29.33 8.12
C SER A 170 -41.22 29.07 6.93
N THR A 171 -41.38 27.81 6.51
CA THR A 171 -42.31 27.42 5.43
C THR A 171 -43.77 27.65 5.83
N MET A 172 -44.16 27.36 7.07
CA MET A 172 -45.51 27.66 7.57
C MET A 172 -45.83 29.16 7.58
N ILE A 173 -44.88 29.98 8.05
CA ILE A 173 -45.04 31.45 8.05
C ILE A 173 -45.15 31.98 6.62
N LEU A 174 -44.38 31.43 5.69
CA LEU A 174 -44.47 31.77 4.26
C LEU A 174 -45.83 31.39 3.67
N GLN A 175 -46.38 30.22 4.03
CA GLN A 175 -47.73 29.80 3.61
C GLN A 175 -48.83 30.71 4.16
N GLU A 176 -48.78 31.06 5.45
CA GLU A 176 -49.75 31.99 6.07
C GLU A 176 -49.68 33.38 5.41
N ASN A 177 -48.48 33.90 5.18
CA ASN A 177 -48.31 35.19 4.49
C ASN A 177 -48.79 35.14 3.03
N CYS A 178 -48.59 34.02 2.32
CA CYS A 178 -49.11 33.82 0.96
C CYS A 178 -50.64 33.85 0.94
N LEU A 179 -51.30 33.18 1.90
CA LEU A 179 -52.76 33.17 2.05
C LEU A 179 -53.34 34.54 2.41
N VAL A 180 -52.64 35.34 3.21
CA VAL A 180 -53.05 36.71 3.56
C VAL A 180 -52.91 37.64 2.35
N LEU A 181 -51.82 37.51 1.58
CA LEU A 181 -51.59 38.33 0.39
C LEU A 181 -52.58 37.99 -0.74
N ALA A 182 -52.89 36.71 -0.94
CA ALA A 182 -53.86 36.24 -1.93
C ALA A 182 -55.30 36.68 -1.64
N ASN A 183 -55.65 36.97 -0.38
CA ASN A 183 -56.98 37.42 0.06
C ASN A 183 -57.07 38.95 0.27
N SER A 184 -56.03 39.71 -0.04
CA SER A 184 -56.04 41.16 0.12
C SER A 184 -56.62 41.87 -1.12
N ASP A 185 -57.48 42.88 -0.92
CA ASP A 185 -58.10 43.70 -1.98
C ASP A 185 -57.07 44.48 -2.84
N ALA A 186 -55.77 44.38 -2.55
CA ALA A 186 -54.68 44.95 -3.32
C ALA A 186 -54.35 44.14 -4.60
N ALA A 187 -54.89 42.94 -4.78
CA ALA A 187 -54.68 42.10 -5.97
C ALA A 187 -55.63 42.45 -7.15
N ALA A 188 -56.04 43.71 -7.28
CA ALA A 188 -56.98 44.17 -8.33
C ALA A 188 -56.37 44.32 -9.73
N SER A 189 -55.16 43.79 -9.98
CA SER A 189 -54.59 43.65 -11.32
C SER A 189 -54.29 42.18 -11.63
N THR A 190 -54.76 41.72 -12.78
CA THR A 190 -54.79 40.29 -13.18
C THR A 190 -53.40 39.64 -13.31
N GLU A 191 -52.33 40.42 -13.53
CA GLU A 191 -50.96 39.89 -13.62
C GLU A 191 -50.33 39.62 -12.24
N VAL A 192 -50.57 40.51 -11.26
CA VAL A 192 -50.00 40.34 -9.91
C VAL A 192 -50.67 39.18 -9.17
N ALA A 193 -51.97 38.98 -9.38
CA ALA A 193 -52.71 37.83 -8.85
C ALA A 193 -52.23 36.50 -9.46
N ALA A 194 -51.89 36.47 -10.75
CA ALA A 194 -51.37 35.28 -11.42
C ALA A 194 -49.94 34.92 -10.93
N GLY A 195 -49.05 35.90 -10.78
CA GLY A 195 -47.69 35.68 -10.28
C GLY A 195 -47.66 35.29 -8.80
N LEU A 196 -48.57 35.82 -7.98
CA LEU A 196 -48.74 35.38 -6.58
C LEU A 196 -49.33 33.96 -6.50
N ALA A 197 -50.27 33.61 -7.36
CA ALA A 197 -50.84 32.26 -7.41
C ALA A 197 -49.78 31.21 -7.84
N GLU A 198 -48.95 31.49 -8.86
CA GLU A 198 -47.83 30.63 -9.25
C GLU A 198 -46.79 30.50 -8.12
N SER A 199 -46.48 31.59 -7.42
CA SER A 199 -45.55 31.58 -6.29
C SER A 199 -46.10 30.77 -5.10
N CYS A 200 -47.41 30.88 -4.81
CA CYS A 200 -48.03 30.09 -3.75
C CYS A 200 -48.16 28.60 -4.14
N ILE A 201 -48.39 28.27 -5.42
CA ILE A 201 -48.34 26.89 -5.93
C ILE A 201 -46.92 26.32 -5.81
N ALA A 202 -45.88 27.10 -6.13
CA ALA A 202 -44.49 26.66 -5.98
C ALA A 202 -44.08 26.41 -4.52
N ILE A 203 -44.63 27.19 -3.56
CA ILE A 203 -44.45 26.96 -2.12
C ILE A 203 -45.21 25.70 -1.66
N ASP A 204 -46.39 25.42 -2.22
CA ASP A 204 -47.17 24.20 -1.95
C ASP A 204 -46.54 22.94 -2.60
N GLU A 205 -45.84 23.12 -3.72
CA GLU A 205 -45.08 22.07 -4.44
C GLU A 205 -43.68 21.81 -3.87
N MET A 206 -43.16 22.66 -2.96
CA MET A 206 -41.97 22.35 -2.16
C MET A 206 -42.25 21.16 -1.22
N LYS A 207 -42.27 19.96 -1.79
CA LYS A 207 -42.34 18.65 -1.11
C LYS A 207 -41.04 18.34 -0.36
N VAL A 208 -40.66 19.19 0.59
CA VAL A 208 -39.64 18.88 1.61
C VAL A 208 -40.08 17.67 2.46
N THR A 209 -41.35 17.28 2.40
CA THR A 209 -41.92 16.20 3.21
C THR A 209 -41.74 14.78 2.64
N ASN A 210 -41.38 14.58 1.36
CA ASN A 210 -41.34 13.22 0.78
C ASN A 210 -39.95 12.70 0.37
N VAL A 211 -38.96 13.54 0.08
CA VAL A 211 -37.61 13.07 -0.27
C VAL A 211 -36.74 12.89 0.99
N LEU A 212 -36.92 13.74 2.00
CA LEU A 212 -36.11 13.69 3.23
C LEU A 212 -36.66 12.73 4.31
N ASN A 213 -37.97 12.51 4.36
CA ASN A 213 -38.57 11.65 5.40
C ASN A 213 -38.42 10.14 5.13
N HIS A 214 -38.11 9.70 3.90
CA HIS A 214 -38.07 8.27 3.58
C HIS A 214 -36.65 7.71 3.40
N GLU A 215 -35.66 8.51 2.98
CA GLU A 215 -34.27 8.02 2.89
C GLU A 215 -33.46 8.29 4.16
N VAL A 216 -33.56 9.48 4.74
CA VAL A 216 -32.78 9.84 5.94
C VAL A 216 -33.35 9.18 7.19
N ALA A 217 -34.68 9.08 7.34
CA ALA A 217 -35.29 8.39 8.48
C ALA A 217 -35.06 6.88 8.45
N THR A 218 -35.06 6.26 7.25
CA THR A 218 -34.89 4.80 7.15
C THR A 218 -33.42 4.37 7.12
N GLN A 219 -32.50 5.21 6.62
CA GLN A 219 -31.06 5.04 6.91
C GLN A 219 -30.73 5.26 8.39
N SER A 220 -31.32 6.28 9.03
CA SER A 220 -31.09 6.54 10.46
C SER A 220 -31.65 5.42 11.35
N SER A 221 -32.84 4.89 11.05
CA SER A 221 -33.46 3.79 11.79
C SER A 221 -32.71 2.45 11.61
N SER A 222 -32.25 2.16 10.38
CA SER A 222 -31.39 1.00 10.09
C SER A 222 -30.06 1.06 10.85
N LYS A 223 -29.37 2.20 10.79
CA LYS A 223 -28.12 2.46 11.54
C LYS A 223 -28.34 2.39 13.06
N MET A 224 -29.47 2.88 13.57
CA MET A 224 -29.80 2.82 15.00
C MET A 224 -30.03 1.38 15.47
N THR A 225 -30.63 0.54 14.62
CA THR A 225 -30.87 -0.89 14.92
C THR A 225 -29.56 -1.68 14.91
N GLU A 226 -28.64 -1.36 14.00
CA GLU A 226 -27.26 -1.88 14.05
C GLU A 226 -26.52 -1.41 15.31
N PHE A 227 -26.71 -0.16 15.71
CA PHE A 227 -26.10 0.41 16.91
C PHE A 227 -26.63 -0.22 18.20
N GLN A 228 -27.93 -0.51 18.29
CA GLN A 228 -28.52 -1.25 19.41
C GLN A 228 -28.01 -2.70 19.47
N ARG A 229 -27.86 -3.38 18.33
CA ARG A 229 -27.18 -4.70 18.28
C ARG A 229 -25.73 -4.63 18.72
N PHE A 230 -25.06 -3.51 18.47
CA PHE A 230 -23.69 -3.29 18.90
C PHE A 230 -23.61 -3.02 20.42
N GLU A 231 -24.54 -2.24 20.99
CA GLU A 231 -24.68 -2.07 22.44
C GLU A 231 -24.96 -3.38 23.18
N GLU A 232 -25.81 -4.26 22.63
CA GLU A 232 -26.07 -5.57 23.24
C GLU A 232 -24.83 -6.48 23.22
N LYS A 233 -24.06 -6.46 22.13
CA LYS A 233 -22.75 -7.14 22.05
C LYS A 233 -21.74 -6.53 23.04
N LEU A 234 -21.82 -5.23 23.30
CA LEU A 234 -20.98 -4.54 24.27
C LEU A 234 -21.33 -4.95 25.71
N LYS A 235 -22.63 -5.00 26.06
CA LYS A 235 -23.12 -5.47 27.36
C LYS A 235 -22.77 -6.94 27.61
N ALA A 236 -22.87 -7.78 26.59
CA ALA A 236 -22.44 -9.19 26.67
C ALA A 236 -20.92 -9.32 26.90
N ARG A 237 -20.11 -8.42 26.32
CA ARG A 237 -18.65 -8.37 26.54
C ARG A 237 -18.27 -7.78 27.90
N GLU A 238 -19.04 -6.83 28.43
CA GLU A 238 -18.88 -6.34 29.80
C GLU A 238 -19.27 -7.40 30.84
N GLN A 239 -20.30 -8.21 30.57
CA GLN A 239 -20.58 -9.39 31.38
C GLN A 239 -19.45 -10.41 31.34
N LEU A 240 -18.84 -10.61 30.15
CA LEU A 240 -17.65 -11.45 30.02
C LEU A 240 -16.46 -10.89 30.82
N ARG A 241 -16.27 -9.56 30.81
CA ARG A 241 -15.28 -8.85 31.64
C ARG A 241 -15.54 -9.03 33.14
N TYR A 242 -16.80 -8.91 33.59
CA TYR A 242 -17.16 -9.15 35.00
C TYR A 242 -16.88 -10.60 35.41
N LEU A 243 -17.13 -11.56 34.52
CA LEU A 243 -16.81 -12.97 34.75
C LEU A 243 -15.30 -13.25 34.76
N VAL A 244 -14.52 -12.51 33.96
CA VAL A 244 -13.05 -12.60 33.94
C VAL A 244 -12.43 -11.94 35.18
N GLU A 245 -12.86 -10.75 35.58
CA GLU A 245 -12.45 -10.10 36.83
C GLU A 245 -12.86 -10.93 38.06
N ALA A 246 -14.04 -11.58 38.03
CA ALA A 246 -14.48 -12.53 39.05
C ALA A 246 -13.64 -13.83 39.05
N ALA A 247 -13.15 -14.27 37.89
CA ALA A 247 -12.24 -15.41 37.79
C ALA A 247 -10.83 -15.05 38.29
N GLU A 248 -10.31 -13.88 37.93
CA GLU A 248 -9.01 -13.34 38.35
C GLU A 248 -8.93 -13.10 39.86
N THR A 249 -10.03 -12.70 40.50
CA THR A 249 -10.11 -12.61 41.98
C THR A 249 -10.21 -13.97 42.68
N GLN A 250 -10.57 -15.05 41.96
CA GLN A 250 -10.55 -16.42 42.49
C GLN A 250 -9.22 -17.16 42.25
N VAL A 251 -8.44 -16.78 41.23
CA VAL A 251 -7.15 -17.40 40.90
C VAL A 251 -6.14 -17.37 42.07
N PRO A 252 -5.97 -16.26 42.83
CA PRO A 252 -5.14 -16.25 44.03
C PRO A 252 -5.65 -17.21 45.11
N LYS A 253 -6.98 -17.33 45.28
CA LYS A 253 -7.61 -18.19 46.29
C LYS A 253 -7.49 -19.69 45.96
N LEU A 254 -7.53 -20.07 44.68
CA LEU A 254 -7.20 -21.44 44.23
C LEU A 254 -5.70 -21.75 44.35
N SER A 255 -4.82 -20.76 44.13
CA SER A 255 -3.37 -20.91 44.28
C SER A 255 -2.91 -21.11 45.74
N VAL A 256 -3.74 -20.73 46.72
CA VAL A 256 -3.54 -20.98 48.15
C VAL A 256 -3.94 -22.41 48.51
N ARG A 257 -5.05 -22.94 47.98
CA ARG A 257 -5.49 -24.34 48.22
C ARG A 257 -4.63 -25.41 47.53
N ILE A 258 -4.06 -25.11 46.37
CA ILE A 258 -3.17 -26.05 45.64
C ILE A 258 -1.76 -26.09 46.27
N ARG A 259 -1.33 -25.01 46.94
CA ARG A 259 -0.04 -24.96 47.67
C ARG A 259 -0.02 -25.76 48.98
N GLU A 260 -1.17 -26.10 49.56
CA GLU A 260 -1.26 -26.85 50.83
C GLU A 260 -1.24 -28.39 50.68
N TYR A 261 -1.30 -28.96 49.47
CA TYR A 261 -1.46 -30.42 49.28
C TYR A 261 -0.31 -31.14 48.52
N TRP A 262 0.64 -30.43 47.90
CA TRP A 262 1.60 -31.03 46.94
C TRP A 262 3.11 -30.82 47.23
N TRP A 263 3.49 -30.21 48.36
CA TRP A 263 4.90 -30.00 48.72
C TRP A 263 5.45 -30.89 49.85
N GLU A 264 4.62 -31.66 50.57
CA GLU A 264 5.11 -32.54 51.65
C GLU A 264 5.51 -33.97 51.21
N GLU A 265 5.00 -34.55 50.10
CA GLU A 265 5.39 -35.91 49.67
C GLU A 265 6.69 -35.98 48.82
N LEU A 266 7.03 -34.92 48.08
CA LEU A 266 8.08 -34.97 47.05
C LEU A 266 9.50 -34.68 47.55
N LEU A 267 9.66 -34.10 48.75
CA LEU A 267 10.97 -33.83 49.35
C LEU A 267 11.42 -34.94 50.33
N ASP A 268 10.47 -35.66 50.95
CA ASP A 268 10.72 -36.83 51.82
C ASP A 268 11.22 -38.05 51.01
N TYR A 269 10.79 -38.21 49.76
CA TYR A 269 11.25 -39.27 48.85
C TYR A 269 12.72 -39.11 48.40
N ARG A 270 13.23 -37.86 48.32
CA ARG A 270 14.56 -37.57 47.73
C ARG A 270 15.70 -37.52 48.76
N ILE A 271 15.40 -37.29 50.04
CA ILE A 271 16.40 -37.35 51.13
C ILE A 271 16.60 -38.80 51.61
N ALA A 272 15.56 -39.65 51.55
CA ALA A 272 15.68 -41.09 51.83
C ALA A 272 16.62 -41.82 50.85
N GLN A 273 16.59 -41.49 49.55
CA GLN A 273 17.47 -42.10 48.54
C GLN A 273 18.96 -41.72 48.65
N LEU A 274 19.29 -40.57 49.25
CA LEU A 274 20.68 -40.09 49.37
C LEU A 274 21.38 -40.58 50.65
N GLN A 275 20.63 -41.04 51.66
CA GLN A 275 21.19 -41.66 52.88
C GLN A 275 21.38 -43.18 52.73
N ASP A 276 20.50 -43.88 51.99
CA ASP A 276 20.69 -45.30 51.64
C ASP A 276 21.96 -45.51 50.76
N MET A 277 22.34 -44.55 49.91
CA MET A 277 23.57 -44.63 49.11
C MET A 277 24.88 -44.37 49.91
N ARG A 278 24.81 -43.79 51.12
CA ARG A 278 26.00 -43.56 51.97
C ARG A 278 26.24 -44.68 52.98
N GLU A 279 25.19 -45.40 53.43
CA GLU A 279 25.34 -46.57 54.32
C GLU A 279 25.54 -47.90 53.56
N ALA A 280 25.17 -48.00 52.28
CA ALA A 280 25.48 -49.16 51.44
C ALA A 280 26.98 -49.31 51.07
N VAL A 281 27.83 -48.33 51.43
CA VAL A 281 29.29 -48.37 51.15
C VAL A 281 30.13 -48.74 52.39
N SER A 282 29.59 -48.80 53.62
CA SER A 282 30.46 -49.01 54.81
C SER A 282 30.30 -50.28 55.63
N THR A 283 29.25 -51.09 55.58
CA THR A 283 29.24 -52.33 56.39
C THR A 283 28.39 -53.47 55.84
N ASN A 284 29.08 -54.32 55.10
CA ASN A 284 28.83 -55.73 54.95
C ASN A 284 29.00 -56.43 56.32
N ARG A 285 27.90 -56.92 56.95
CA ARG A 285 27.91 -58.11 57.85
C ARG A 285 26.51 -58.42 58.40
N THR A 286 25.84 -59.31 57.67
CA THR A 286 25.22 -60.56 58.15
C THR A 286 24.82 -60.70 59.63
N ARG A 287 23.56 -61.13 59.80
CA ARG A 287 22.91 -61.76 60.99
C ARG A 287 22.63 -60.78 62.14
N GLY A 288 21.44 -60.71 62.74
CA GLY A 288 20.31 -61.63 62.77
C GLY A 288 19.78 -61.72 64.21
N ARG A 289 18.47 -61.51 64.37
CA ARG A 289 17.60 -61.88 65.52
C ARG A 289 17.75 -61.13 66.87
N ARG A 290 16.81 -60.22 67.11
CA ARG A 290 15.79 -60.20 68.22
C ARG A 290 15.07 -58.84 68.10
N GLY A 291 13.77 -58.73 67.89
CA GLY A 291 12.67 -59.49 68.47
C GLY A 291 11.95 -58.62 69.49
N LYS A 292 10.97 -57.83 69.02
CA LYS A 292 9.91 -57.16 69.79
C LYS A 292 10.33 -56.43 71.09
N MET A 293 10.73 -55.16 70.97
CA MET A 293 10.46 -54.04 71.88
C MET A 293 11.43 -52.90 71.53
N LYS A 294 11.00 -51.93 70.71
CA LYS A 294 11.62 -50.58 70.56
C LYS A 294 10.77 -49.65 69.67
N ARG A 295 9.44 -49.68 69.83
CA ARG A 295 8.53 -48.64 69.32
C ARG A 295 8.25 -47.65 70.47
N ALA A 296 9.20 -46.73 70.73
CA ALA A 296 9.01 -45.58 71.63
C ALA A 296 10.17 -44.56 71.59
N ALA A 297 11.28 -44.85 70.89
CA ALA A 297 12.49 -44.01 70.92
C ALA A 297 12.79 -43.32 69.57
N THR A 298 11.81 -43.19 68.68
CA THR A 298 11.94 -42.57 67.35
C THR A 298 11.00 -41.38 67.18
N THR A 299 10.74 -40.62 68.25
CA THR A 299 9.91 -39.40 68.20
C THR A 299 10.64 -38.14 68.67
N ARG A 300 11.87 -38.23 69.19
CA ARG A 300 12.64 -37.06 69.66
C ARG A 300 13.79 -36.61 68.74
N GLU A 301 14.31 -37.48 67.85
CA GLU A 301 15.36 -37.09 66.90
C GLU A 301 14.84 -36.39 65.62
N ILE A 302 13.54 -36.47 65.35
CA ILE A 302 12.92 -35.84 64.16
C ILE A 302 12.62 -34.35 64.39
N ALA A 303 12.46 -33.91 65.65
CA ALA A 303 12.13 -32.52 65.96
C ALA A 303 13.34 -31.56 65.82
N ALA A 304 14.57 -32.03 66.09
CA ALA A 304 15.76 -31.17 66.06
C ALA A 304 16.27 -30.86 64.63
N LYS A 305 16.11 -31.79 63.67
CA LYS A 305 16.51 -31.57 62.27
C LYS A 305 15.58 -30.63 61.49
N ARG A 306 14.37 -30.34 61.99
CA ARG A 306 13.43 -29.39 61.37
C ARG A 306 13.83 -27.91 61.54
N GLN A 307 14.67 -27.59 62.51
CA GLN A 307 15.04 -26.20 62.82
C GLN A 307 16.24 -25.68 62.00
N GLU A 308 17.19 -26.56 61.64
CA GLU A 308 18.39 -26.18 60.87
C GLU A 308 18.13 -25.96 59.37
N ILE A 309 17.17 -26.68 58.77
CA ILE A 309 16.78 -26.49 57.36
C ILE A 309 16.04 -25.14 57.16
N GLY A 310 15.39 -24.62 58.21
CA GLY A 310 14.75 -23.31 58.20
C GLY A 310 15.73 -22.16 58.02
N PHE A 311 16.94 -22.25 58.58
CA PHE A 311 17.93 -21.17 58.53
C PHE A 311 18.58 -21.02 57.14
N MET A 312 18.88 -22.15 56.48
CA MET A 312 19.47 -22.15 55.13
C MET A 312 18.49 -21.64 54.05
N ARG A 313 17.18 -21.81 54.23
CA ARG A 313 16.16 -21.23 53.35
C ARG A 313 16.03 -19.72 53.50
N VAL A 314 16.13 -19.18 54.72
CA VAL A 314 16.13 -17.73 54.94
C VAL A 314 17.35 -17.08 54.28
N PHE A 315 18.52 -17.70 54.38
CA PHE A 315 19.76 -17.15 53.83
C PHE A 315 19.76 -17.10 52.28
N ALA A 316 19.31 -18.16 51.61
CA ALA A 316 19.19 -18.17 50.14
C ALA A 316 18.10 -17.20 49.63
N THR A 317 17.01 -17.05 50.40
CA THR A 317 15.93 -16.10 50.09
C THR A 317 16.40 -14.65 50.28
N LEU A 318 17.26 -14.39 51.27
CA LEU A 318 17.87 -13.07 51.49
C LEU A 318 18.84 -12.69 50.35
N VAL A 319 19.64 -13.65 49.86
CA VAL A 319 20.58 -13.41 48.74
C VAL A 319 19.83 -13.16 47.43
N LEU A 320 18.73 -13.86 47.18
CA LEU A 320 17.85 -13.61 46.02
C LEU A 320 17.06 -12.29 46.15
N LEU A 321 16.62 -11.92 47.36
CA LEU A 321 16.01 -10.61 47.62
C LEU A 321 17.00 -9.46 47.49
N LEU A 322 18.26 -9.63 47.91
CA LEU A 322 19.32 -8.63 47.74
C LEU A 322 19.71 -8.46 46.26
N ALA A 323 19.73 -9.55 45.47
CA ALA A 323 19.92 -9.46 44.02
C ALA A 323 18.72 -8.80 43.31
N ALA A 324 17.48 -9.07 43.76
CA ALA A 324 16.28 -8.41 43.27
C ALA A 324 16.23 -6.92 43.66
N LEU A 325 16.70 -6.55 44.85
CA LEU A 325 16.81 -5.16 45.31
C LEU A 325 17.97 -4.40 44.61
N HIS A 326 19.08 -5.06 44.28
CA HIS A 326 20.17 -4.47 43.51
C HIS A 326 19.78 -4.23 42.04
N ASN A 327 18.93 -5.09 41.46
CA ASN A 327 18.32 -4.85 40.15
C ASN A 327 17.19 -3.81 40.20
N ALA A 328 16.37 -3.79 41.25
CA ALA A 328 15.30 -2.79 41.41
C ALA A 328 15.83 -1.37 41.68
N SER A 329 17.00 -1.23 42.33
CA SER A 329 17.63 0.08 42.56
C SER A 329 18.35 0.65 41.33
N ARG A 330 18.74 -0.20 40.35
CA ARG A 330 19.15 0.27 39.01
C ARG A 330 17.97 0.71 38.15
N SER A 331 16.77 0.21 38.41
CA SER A 331 15.53 0.64 37.73
C SER A 331 14.92 1.93 38.27
N ILE A 332 15.43 2.49 39.39
CA ILE A 332 14.86 3.68 40.06
C ILE A 332 15.71 4.95 39.85
N VAL A 333 16.87 4.87 39.17
CA VAL A 333 17.71 6.04 38.84
C VAL A 333 17.58 6.49 37.38
N HIS A 334 16.62 5.95 36.61
CA HIS A 334 16.26 6.46 35.28
C HIS A 334 14.77 6.78 35.14
N ALA A 335 14.13 7.23 36.22
CA ALA A 335 12.82 7.87 36.18
C ALA A 335 12.92 9.41 35.96
N GLU A 336 13.95 9.84 35.22
CA GLU A 336 13.91 11.09 34.47
C GLU A 336 13.76 10.70 32.99
N ASP A 337 12.67 11.18 32.40
CA ASP A 337 12.33 11.14 30.97
C ASP A 337 12.03 9.77 30.33
N VAL A 338 10.90 9.15 30.72
CA VAL A 338 10.09 8.44 29.70
C VAL A 338 9.36 9.53 28.90
N VAL A 339 10.07 10.13 27.96
CA VAL A 339 9.44 10.84 26.84
C VAL A 339 8.58 9.78 26.16
N THR A 340 7.26 9.89 26.31
CA THR A 340 6.37 9.30 25.30
C THR A 340 6.74 9.98 24.00
N ASP A 341 7.53 9.31 23.18
CA ASP A 341 8.02 9.85 21.90
C ASP A 341 6.79 10.26 21.09
N SER A 342 6.49 11.55 21.10
CA SER A 342 5.32 12.13 20.47
C SER A 342 5.79 12.64 19.13
N CYS A 343 5.01 12.43 18.07
CA CYS A 343 5.42 12.82 16.73
C CYS A 343 5.86 14.29 16.71
N GLN A 344 7.05 14.57 16.20
CA GLN A 344 7.57 15.93 16.04
C GLN A 344 7.59 16.34 14.56
N SER A 345 7.79 17.63 14.30
CA SER A 345 7.93 18.16 12.93
C SER A 345 9.08 17.53 12.15
N GLU A 346 10.19 17.25 12.82
CA GLU A 346 11.41 16.64 12.28
C GLU A 346 11.26 15.16 11.92
N ASP A 347 10.15 14.53 12.33
CA ASP A 347 9.80 13.17 11.93
C ASP A 347 9.14 13.11 10.57
N VAL A 348 8.75 14.26 10.00
CA VAL A 348 8.40 14.37 8.57
C VAL A 348 9.70 14.49 7.77
N LEU A 349 10.13 13.40 7.17
CA LEU A 349 11.45 13.30 6.53
C LEU A 349 11.46 14.01 5.18
N TRP A 350 10.46 13.73 4.35
CA TRP A 350 10.32 14.26 2.99
C TRP A 350 8.85 14.55 2.69
N ILE A 351 8.60 15.45 1.75
CA ILE A 351 7.27 15.72 1.18
C ILE A 351 7.39 15.78 -0.34
N TRP A 352 6.47 15.13 -1.02
CA TRP A 352 6.46 14.96 -2.47
C TRP A 352 5.07 15.29 -3.01
N SER A 353 4.99 16.29 -3.88
CA SER A 353 3.74 16.71 -4.54
C SER A 353 3.64 16.20 -5.96
N GLY A 354 2.42 15.92 -6.43
CA GLY A 354 2.13 15.49 -7.80
C GLY A 354 0.63 15.47 -8.05
N ALA A 355 0.21 14.78 -9.13
CA ALA A 355 -1.19 14.72 -9.55
C ALA A 355 -1.87 16.11 -9.65
N LEU A 356 -1.11 17.12 -10.12
CA LEU A 356 -1.55 18.51 -10.19
C LEU A 356 -2.65 18.68 -11.25
N THR A 357 -3.75 19.30 -10.86
CA THR A 357 -4.80 19.79 -11.77
C THR A 357 -5.07 21.28 -11.49
N SER A 358 -6.00 21.87 -12.24
CA SER A 358 -6.43 23.26 -12.02
C SER A 358 -7.10 23.50 -10.66
N HIS A 359 -7.62 22.45 -10.02
CA HIS A 359 -8.41 22.52 -8.80
C HIS A 359 -7.98 21.49 -7.73
N SER A 360 -6.92 20.73 -7.96
CA SER A 360 -6.41 19.76 -6.99
C SER A 360 -4.91 19.52 -7.10
N VAL A 361 -4.34 19.01 -6.01
CA VAL A 361 -2.96 18.52 -5.95
C VAL A 361 -2.84 17.50 -4.82
N THR A 362 -2.05 16.46 -5.04
CA THR A 362 -1.80 15.40 -4.06
C THR A 362 -0.40 15.55 -3.48
N PHE A 363 -0.30 15.46 -2.17
CA PHE A 363 0.96 15.41 -1.43
C PHE A 363 1.10 14.06 -0.76
N LYS A 364 2.29 13.49 -0.80
CA LYS A 364 2.71 12.34 0.01
C LYS A 364 3.93 12.70 0.83
N PHE A 365 4.01 12.21 2.04
CA PHE A 365 5.13 12.52 2.92
C PHE A 365 5.52 11.31 3.76
N GLY A 366 6.84 11.13 3.89
CA GLY A 366 7.43 10.04 4.65
C GLY A 366 7.62 10.42 6.10
N LEU A 367 7.35 9.46 6.97
CA LEU A 367 7.47 9.58 8.41
C LEU A 367 8.65 8.74 8.89
N ARG A 368 9.31 9.21 9.94
CA ARG A 368 10.30 8.41 10.68
C ARG A 368 9.64 7.15 11.21
N GLU A 369 10.34 6.03 11.08
CA GLU A 369 9.88 4.75 11.63
C GLU A 369 9.89 4.76 13.17
N GLY A 370 8.91 4.10 13.76
CA GLY A 370 8.62 4.20 15.20
C GLY A 370 7.24 4.80 15.40
N HIS A 371 6.37 4.09 16.11
CA HIS A 371 4.91 4.26 16.10
C HIS A 371 4.34 5.63 16.54
N ALA A 372 5.17 6.61 16.86
CA ALA A 372 4.75 7.94 17.30
C ALA A 372 3.97 8.72 16.22
N CYS A 373 4.41 8.65 14.96
CA CYS A 373 3.86 9.47 13.86
C CYS A 373 2.79 8.78 13.02
N SER A 374 2.72 7.44 13.00
CA SER A 374 1.69 6.72 12.23
C SER A 374 0.27 7.09 12.68
N ASP A 375 0.09 7.29 13.98
CA ASP A 375 -1.20 7.65 14.60
C ASP A 375 -1.43 9.17 14.70
N ALA A 376 -0.49 9.99 14.21
CA ALA A 376 -0.56 11.45 14.31
C ALA A 376 -1.42 12.07 13.19
N ASP A 377 -2.27 13.02 13.52
CA ASP A 377 -3.10 13.73 12.54
C ASP A 377 -2.35 14.92 11.95
N PHE A 378 -2.34 15.01 10.62
CA PHE A 378 -1.76 16.13 9.88
C PHE A 378 -2.85 16.84 9.08
N ILE A 379 -2.70 18.16 8.95
CA ILE A 379 -3.53 18.98 8.08
C ILE A 379 -2.61 19.72 7.13
N LEU A 380 -2.98 19.76 5.85
CA LEU A 380 -2.33 20.56 4.84
C LEU A 380 -3.16 21.81 4.58
N TYR A 381 -2.60 22.98 4.88
CA TYR A 381 -3.17 24.26 4.50
C TYR A 381 -2.55 24.73 3.19
N ALA A 382 -3.32 25.36 2.32
CA ALA A 382 -2.81 26.04 1.14
C ALA A 382 -3.42 27.43 1.01
N PHE A 383 -2.55 28.42 0.90
CA PHE A 383 -2.87 29.84 0.82
C PHE A 383 -2.48 30.35 -0.56
N PRO A 384 -3.44 30.76 -1.40
CA PRO A 384 -3.13 31.36 -2.68
C PRO A 384 -2.49 32.74 -2.49
N GLU A 385 -1.65 33.12 -3.45
CA GLU A 385 -1.25 34.51 -3.64
C GLU A 385 -2.50 35.38 -3.86
N LEU A 386 -2.67 36.42 -3.04
CA LEU A 386 -3.85 37.27 -3.07
C LEU A 386 -3.71 38.35 -4.15
N GLN A 387 -4.73 38.50 -4.99
CA GLN A 387 -4.86 39.64 -5.89
C GLN A 387 -5.54 40.83 -5.22
N GLU A 388 -5.43 42.00 -5.85
CA GLU A 388 -6.03 43.24 -5.36
C GLU A 388 -7.56 43.09 -5.18
N GLY A 389 -8.03 43.30 -3.95
CA GLY A 389 -9.45 43.18 -3.59
C GLY A 389 -9.90 41.78 -3.18
N GLU A 390 -9.07 40.74 -3.32
CA GLU A 390 -9.37 39.39 -2.81
C GLU A 390 -9.28 39.36 -1.28
N ARG A 391 -10.20 38.63 -0.64
CA ARG A 391 -10.14 38.39 0.81
C ARG A 391 -9.22 37.19 1.08
N PRO A 392 -8.48 37.15 2.20
CA PRO A 392 -7.73 35.97 2.57
C PRO A 392 -8.62 34.71 2.64
N HIS A 393 -8.21 33.64 1.97
CA HIS A 393 -8.83 32.32 2.05
C HIS A 393 -7.76 31.23 2.00
N SER A 394 -8.10 30.05 2.47
CA SER A 394 -7.22 28.88 2.46
C SER A 394 -7.99 27.65 2.02
N ALA A 395 -7.36 26.79 1.23
CA ALA A 395 -7.80 25.42 1.06
C ALA A 395 -7.23 24.55 2.19
N ILE A 396 -8.00 23.55 2.63
CA ILE A 396 -7.62 22.65 3.72
C ILE A 396 -7.75 21.21 3.21
N GLY A 397 -6.66 20.45 3.27
CA GLY A 397 -6.61 19.04 2.94
C GLY A 397 -6.38 18.21 4.20
N MET A 398 -7.26 17.24 4.46
CA MET A 398 -7.04 16.27 5.52
C MET A 398 -6.07 15.19 5.04
N CYS A 399 -5.11 14.83 5.89
CA CYS A 399 -4.15 13.79 5.57
C CYS A 399 -4.62 12.42 6.07
N SER A 400 -4.46 11.39 5.25
CA SER A 400 -4.93 10.02 5.49
C SER A 400 -3.84 8.99 5.18
N ALA A 401 -4.14 7.72 5.47
CA ALA A 401 -3.29 6.60 5.06
C ALA A 401 -3.27 6.50 3.52
N VAL A 402 -2.13 6.10 2.98
CA VAL A 402 -1.98 5.85 1.53
C VAL A 402 -2.67 4.56 1.10
N ASP A 403 -3.07 4.51 -0.16
CA ASP A 403 -3.56 3.29 -0.80
C ASP A 403 -2.39 2.38 -1.21
N SER A 404 -2.35 1.16 -0.67
CA SER A 404 -1.37 0.13 -1.03
C SER A 404 -1.83 -0.78 -2.19
N GLY A 405 -3.03 -0.55 -2.73
CA GLY A 405 -3.65 -1.41 -3.72
C GLY A 405 -4.13 -2.77 -3.15
N GLU A 406 -4.99 -3.42 -3.91
CA GLU A 406 -5.56 -4.73 -3.56
C GLU A 406 -4.67 -5.87 -4.02
N ARG A 407 -4.69 -6.98 -3.27
CA ARG A 407 -3.98 -8.21 -3.63
C ARG A 407 -4.40 -8.68 -5.04
N GLY A 408 -3.42 -8.97 -5.88
CA GLY A 408 -3.62 -9.60 -7.18
C GLY A 408 -3.94 -11.09 -7.09
N GLU A 409 -4.56 -11.59 -8.15
CA GLU A 409 -4.82 -13.02 -8.31
C GLU A 409 -3.49 -13.81 -8.26
N GLY A 410 -3.41 -14.78 -7.35
CA GLY A 410 -2.21 -15.60 -7.15
C GLY A 410 -1.01 -14.85 -6.54
N GLU A 411 -1.16 -13.61 -6.06
CA GLU A 411 -0.08 -12.87 -5.42
C GLU A 411 0.36 -13.53 -4.11
N GLU A 412 1.64 -13.85 -4.00
CA GLU A 412 2.28 -14.16 -2.72
C GLU A 412 2.63 -12.86 -1.98
N LEU A 413 2.09 -12.69 -0.77
CA LEU A 413 2.32 -11.51 0.06
C LEU A 413 3.58 -11.69 0.90
N SER A 414 4.46 -10.70 0.89
CA SER A 414 5.50 -10.56 1.92
C SER A 414 4.88 -10.09 3.24
N VAL A 415 5.56 -10.33 4.37
CA VAL A 415 5.09 -9.84 5.69
C VAL A 415 4.94 -8.31 5.68
N ALA A 416 5.91 -7.61 5.11
CA ALA A 416 5.90 -6.16 4.96
C ALA A 416 4.70 -5.63 4.14
N ALA A 417 4.12 -6.43 3.25
CA ALA A 417 2.95 -6.06 2.45
C ALA A 417 1.66 -5.90 3.28
N LEU A 418 1.64 -6.47 4.49
CA LEU A 418 0.55 -6.34 5.46
C LEU A 418 0.77 -5.18 6.45
N GLU A 419 1.99 -4.63 6.50
CA GLU A 419 2.35 -3.55 7.40
C GLU A 419 1.97 -2.20 6.77
N PRO A 420 1.29 -1.31 7.52
CA PRO A 420 1.04 0.05 7.07
C PRO A 420 2.37 0.74 6.75
N PRO A 421 2.51 1.38 5.58
CA PRO A 421 3.72 2.12 5.26
C PRO A 421 3.85 3.34 6.18
N ASN A 422 5.09 3.75 6.44
CA ASN A 422 5.41 5.01 7.12
C ASN A 422 5.25 6.21 6.17
N VAL A 423 4.15 6.27 5.43
CA VAL A 423 3.81 7.31 4.46
C VAL A 423 2.34 7.71 4.65
N LYS A 424 2.06 9.01 4.58
CA LYS A 424 0.70 9.55 4.53
C LYS A 424 0.50 10.38 3.28
N GLN A 425 -0.75 10.54 2.89
CA GLN A 425 -1.14 11.45 1.81
C GLN A 425 -2.05 12.55 2.31
N CYS A 426 -1.98 13.72 1.68
CA CYS A 426 -2.99 14.77 1.80
C CYS A 426 -3.44 15.14 0.39
N GLU A 427 -4.74 15.26 0.19
CA GLU A 427 -5.31 15.73 -1.07
C GLU A 427 -5.93 17.11 -0.82
N LEU A 428 -5.48 18.10 -1.58
CA LEU A 428 -6.20 19.36 -1.71
C LEU A 428 -7.13 19.20 -2.90
N VAL A 429 -8.42 19.29 -2.65
CA VAL A 429 -9.47 19.19 -3.64
C VAL A 429 -10.27 20.49 -3.61
N ASP A 430 -10.82 20.88 -4.76
CA ASP A 430 -11.62 22.09 -4.93
C ASP A 430 -10.88 23.37 -4.47
N VAL A 431 -9.59 23.48 -4.81
CA VAL A 431 -8.87 24.74 -4.52
C VAL A 431 -9.52 25.90 -5.30
N PRO A 432 -9.79 27.04 -4.64
CA PRO A 432 -10.75 28.02 -5.14
C PRO A 432 -10.30 28.80 -6.39
N HIS A 433 -8.98 28.88 -6.64
CA HIS A 433 -8.42 29.62 -7.77
C HIS A 433 -7.47 28.74 -8.59
N SER A 434 -7.72 28.70 -9.90
CA SER A 434 -6.81 28.17 -10.91
C SER A 434 -5.80 29.24 -11.34
N ALA A 435 -4.77 28.85 -12.10
CA ALA A 435 -3.72 29.75 -12.59
C ALA A 435 -3.05 30.59 -11.48
N ARG A 436 -2.86 29.99 -10.31
CA ARG A 436 -2.45 30.71 -9.09
C ARG A 436 -1.33 29.97 -8.36
N THR A 437 -0.38 30.73 -7.82
CA THR A 437 0.62 30.20 -6.89
C THR A 437 0.02 30.08 -5.50
N TYR A 438 0.21 28.93 -4.86
CA TYR A 438 -0.18 28.65 -3.49
C TYR A 438 1.06 28.41 -2.64
N HIS A 439 1.10 29.00 -1.46
CA HIS A 439 1.97 28.57 -0.36
C HIS A 439 1.25 27.50 0.45
N TYR A 440 1.89 26.37 0.71
CA TYR A 440 1.32 25.30 1.53
C TYR A 440 2.08 25.14 2.85
N GLU A 441 1.36 24.68 3.87
CA GLU A 441 1.89 24.35 5.19
C GLU A 441 1.31 23.01 5.65
N LEU A 442 2.17 22.00 5.77
CA LEU A 442 1.83 20.72 6.40
C LEU A 442 2.01 20.88 7.91
N THR A 443 0.92 20.83 8.65
CA THR A 443 0.87 21.10 10.10
C THR A 443 0.50 19.84 10.87
N LEU A 444 1.20 19.60 11.97
CA LEU A 444 0.84 18.55 12.93
C LEU A 444 -0.31 19.06 13.82
N LEU A 445 -1.48 18.43 13.74
CA LEU A 445 -2.72 18.97 14.31
C LEU A 445 -2.64 19.18 15.83
N ARG A 446 -1.99 18.28 16.56
CA ARG A 446 -1.92 18.35 18.03
C ARG A 446 -1.03 19.48 18.55
N SER A 447 0.07 19.76 17.87
CA SER A 447 1.03 20.78 18.30
C SER A 447 0.81 22.12 17.60
N GLY A 448 0.14 22.13 16.45
CA GLY A 448 0.02 23.30 15.58
C GLY A 448 1.33 23.69 14.89
N VAL A 449 2.38 22.86 14.97
CA VAL A 449 3.68 23.13 14.38
C VAL A 449 3.70 22.76 12.90
N VAL A 450 4.23 23.65 12.06
CA VAL A 450 4.46 23.40 10.63
C VAL A 450 5.65 22.45 10.48
N ALA A 451 5.40 21.26 9.94
CA ALA A 451 6.41 20.24 9.68
C ALA A 451 7.14 20.45 8.34
N LYS A 452 6.41 20.88 7.31
CA LYS A 452 6.95 21.23 5.99
C LYS A 452 6.13 22.36 5.37
N SER A 453 6.76 23.16 4.53
CA SER A 453 6.10 24.18 3.71
C SER A 453 6.80 24.33 2.36
N GLY A 454 6.13 24.99 1.43
CA GLY A 454 6.65 25.26 0.09
C GLY A 454 5.59 25.92 -0.77
N THR A 455 5.79 25.89 -2.08
CA THR A 455 4.81 26.43 -3.03
C THR A 455 4.45 25.42 -4.12
N PHE A 456 3.31 25.65 -4.78
CA PHE A 456 2.94 25.04 -6.06
C PHE A 456 2.10 26.04 -6.85
N ARG A 457 2.01 25.86 -8.17
CA ARG A 457 1.17 26.70 -9.04
C ARG A 457 0.12 25.85 -9.74
N THR A 458 -1.15 26.15 -9.56
CA THR A 458 -2.23 25.51 -10.32
C THR A 458 -2.22 26.01 -11.77
N PRO A 459 -2.48 25.15 -12.77
CA PRO A 459 -2.74 25.60 -14.13
C PRO A 459 -4.12 26.24 -14.25
N VAL A 460 -4.43 26.80 -15.41
CA VAL A 460 -5.81 27.13 -15.81
C VAL A 460 -6.67 25.85 -15.90
N PRO A 461 -8.02 25.96 -15.90
CA PRO A 461 -8.91 24.82 -16.13
C PRO A 461 -8.58 24.04 -17.40
N GLU A 462 -8.86 22.72 -17.38
CA GLU A 462 -8.62 21.87 -18.55
C GLU A 462 -9.43 22.39 -19.76
N GLY A 463 -8.79 22.42 -20.93
CA GLY A 463 -9.37 22.94 -22.17
C GLY A 463 -9.19 24.45 -22.40
N GLU A 464 -8.75 25.21 -21.40
CA GLU A 464 -8.46 26.63 -21.57
C GLU A 464 -7.07 26.86 -22.19
N PRO A 465 -6.90 27.88 -23.05
CA PRO A 465 -5.59 28.24 -23.58
C PRO A 465 -4.59 28.58 -22.48
N PHE A 466 -3.42 27.94 -22.54
CA PHE A 466 -2.39 28.13 -21.50
C PHE A 466 -0.99 27.89 -22.02
N SER A 467 -0.12 28.89 -21.84
CA SER A 467 1.31 28.73 -22.08
C SER A 467 2.02 28.44 -20.77
N PHE A 468 2.84 27.41 -20.75
CA PHE A 468 3.54 26.93 -19.56
C PHE A 468 4.80 26.18 -19.93
N ARG A 469 5.68 25.95 -18.95
CA ARG A 469 6.90 25.17 -19.13
C ARG A 469 6.82 23.86 -18.38
N VAL A 470 7.32 22.79 -18.98
CA VAL A 470 7.57 21.50 -18.33
C VAL A 470 9.05 21.22 -18.34
N ALA A 471 9.63 20.87 -17.21
CA ALA A 471 10.95 20.26 -17.16
C ALA A 471 10.78 18.74 -17.16
N PHE A 472 11.61 18.00 -17.88
CA PHE A 472 11.56 16.54 -17.88
C PHE A 472 12.96 15.93 -17.99
N SER A 473 13.16 14.79 -17.33
CA SER A 473 14.36 13.97 -17.47
C SER A 473 14.15 12.59 -16.84
N SER A 474 15.19 11.77 -16.84
CA SER A 474 15.22 10.44 -16.23
C SER A 474 16.63 10.09 -15.76
N CYS A 475 16.78 8.89 -15.19
CA CYS A 475 18.08 8.30 -14.89
C CYS A 475 18.87 9.10 -13.84
N ALA A 476 18.25 9.29 -12.67
CA ALA A 476 18.86 9.76 -11.44
C ALA A 476 19.20 8.58 -10.53
N ASP A 477 20.11 8.80 -9.58
CA ASP A 477 20.47 7.92 -8.47
C ASP A 477 20.95 8.79 -7.30
N GLU A 478 21.26 8.17 -6.17
CA GLU A 478 21.67 8.90 -4.96
C GLU A 478 22.99 9.68 -5.12
N ASP A 479 23.81 9.27 -6.11
CA ASP A 479 25.10 9.87 -6.45
C ASP A 479 24.99 10.95 -7.54
N SER A 480 23.78 11.22 -8.04
CA SER A 480 23.55 12.23 -9.06
C SER A 480 23.93 13.62 -8.53
N ASP A 481 24.50 14.46 -9.40
CA ASP A 481 24.92 15.80 -9.04
C ASP A 481 23.70 16.66 -8.66
N PRO A 482 23.55 17.09 -7.38
CA PRO A 482 22.37 17.84 -6.94
C PRO A 482 22.12 19.12 -7.74
N LYS A 483 23.17 19.69 -8.33
CA LYS A 483 23.10 20.91 -9.16
C LYS A 483 22.12 20.77 -10.32
N VAL A 484 21.89 19.56 -10.85
CA VAL A 484 20.90 19.36 -11.93
C VAL A 484 19.49 19.77 -11.52
N PHE A 485 19.11 19.50 -10.27
CA PHE A 485 17.80 19.87 -9.75
C PHE A 485 17.74 21.36 -9.42
N ASP A 486 18.82 21.94 -8.89
CA ASP A 486 18.92 23.40 -8.65
C ASP A 486 18.77 24.19 -9.96
N GLU A 487 19.41 23.74 -11.05
CA GLU A 487 19.30 24.34 -12.37
C GLU A 487 17.88 24.20 -12.94
N ILE A 488 17.23 23.04 -12.77
CA ILE A 488 15.83 22.83 -13.17
C ILE A 488 14.89 23.78 -12.42
N ALA A 489 15.07 23.95 -11.11
CA ALA A 489 14.27 24.86 -10.29
C ALA A 489 14.33 26.32 -10.79
N GLY A 490 15.46 26.73 -11.37
CA GLY A 490 15.65 28.07 -11.95
C GLY A 490 14.87 28.36 -13.23
N HIS A 491 14.18 27.37 -13.83
CA HIS A 491 13.47 27.54 -15.11
C HIS A 491 11.99 27.88 -15.00
N ASP A 492 11.41 28.11 -13.81
CA ASP A 492 9.96 28.41 -13.67
C ASP A 492 9.06 27.36 -14.37
N ALA A 493 9.41 26.08 -14.24
CA ALA A 493 8.57 25.00 -14.73
C ALA A 493 7.27 24.94 -13.91
N LEU A 494 6.17 24.53 -14.53
CA LEU A 494 4.91 24.28 -13.84
C LEU A 494 4.96 22.96 -13.05
N PHE A 495 5.58 21.94 -13.63
CA PHE A 495 5.77 20.63 -13.04
C PHE A 495 7.00 19.93 -13.65
N PHE A 496 7.49 18.90 -12.97
CA PHE A 496 8.56 18.03 -13.45
C PHE A 496 8.01 16.67 -13.90
N LEU A 497 8.25 16.31 -15.17
CA LEU A 497 7.93 15.00 -15.72
C LEU A 497 9.16 14.08 -15.58
N HIS A 498 9.15 13.17 -14.61
CA HIS A 498 10.24 12.23 -14.40
C HIS A 498 9.91 10.90 -15.09
N THR A 499 10.63 10.59 -16.17
CA THR A 499 10.32 9.45 -17.06
C THR A 499 11.10 8.18 -16.67
N GLY A 500 11.19 7.92 -15.37
CA GLY A 500 11.75 6.67 -14.81
C GLY A 500 13.24 6.70 -14.46
N ASP A 501 13.71 5.59 -13.91
CA ASP A 501 15.04 5.41 -13.34
C ASP A 501 15.35 6.47 -12.28
N LEU A 502 14.56 6.48 -11.22
CA LEU A 502 14.69 7.36 -10.05
C LEU A 502 15.82 6.94 -9.10
N HIS A 503 16.04 5.63 -8.88
CA HIS A 503 16.91 5.17 -7.78
C HIS A 503 17.89 4.02 -8.09
N TYR A 504 17.81 3.31 -9.23
CA TYR A 504 18.80 2.27 -9.61
C TYR A 504 19.03 1.11 -8.63
N HIS A 505 18.10 0.83 -7.72
CA HIS A 505 18.28 -0.27 -6.74
C HIS A 505 18.22 -1.66 -7.38
N ASN A 506 17.59 -1.82 -8.56
CA ASN A 506 17.58 -3.08 -9.30
C ASN A 506 17.07 -4.30 -8.51
N LEU A 507 16.01 -4.12 -7.72
CA LEU A 507 15.57 -5.10 -6.74
C LEU A 507 15.08 -6.40 -7.41
N VAL A 508 15.56 -7.54 -6.90
CA VAL A 508 15.24 -8.90 -7.40
C VAL A 508 14.45 -9.73 -6.39
N VAL A 509 13.75 -9.06 -5.48
CA VAL A 509 13.01 -9.66 -4.36
C VAL A 509 11.55 -9.22 -4.38
N ASN A 510 10.64 -10.11 -3.95
CA ASN A 510 9.23 -9.76 -3.73
C ASN A 510 9.03 -9.27 -2.29
N ASP A 511 9.67 -8.15 -1.95
CA ASP A 511 9.60 -7.55 -0.62
C ASP A 511 9.36 -6.05 -0.73
N VAL A 512 8.17 -5.60 -0.31
CA VAL A 512 7.80 -4.19 -0.41
C VAL A 512 8.65 -3.33 0.50
N ALA A 513 9.17 -3.83 1.64
CA ALA A 513 10.06 -3.06 2.50
C ALA A 513 11.31 -2.60 1.73
N ALA A 514 11.91 -3.47 0.91
CA ALA A 514 13.05 -3.12 0.08
C ALA A 514 12.73 -2.01 -0.95
N PHE A 515 11.52 -2.01 -1.53
CA PHE A 515 11.09 -0.94 -2.45
C PHE A 515 10.80 0.37 -1.70
N ARG A 516 10.19 0.33 -0.51
CA ARG A 516 9.98 1.49 0.36
C ARG A 516 11.33 2.12 0.74
N ASP A 517 12.30 1.29 1.11
CA ASP A 517 13.66 1.71 1.43
C ASP A 517 14.36 2.36 0.23
N ALA A 518 14.12 1.89 -0.99
CA ALA A 518 14.68 2.50 -2.19
C ALA A 518 14.18 3.94 -2.40
N TYR A 519 12.88 4.20 -2.23
CA TYR A 519 12.35 5.58 -2.26
C TYR A 519 12.92 6.43 -1.12
N ASN A 520 12.93 5.90 0.11
CA ASN A 520 13.44 6.62 1.28
C ASN A 520 14.93 6.96 1.14
N SER A 521 15.75 6.01 0.66
CA SER A 521 17.18 6.20 0.37
C SER A 521 17.37 7.33 -0.63
N MET A 522 16.63 7.28 -1.75
CA MET A 522 16.69 8.30 -2.77
C MET A 522 16.33 9.68 -2.21
N PHE A 523 15.23 9.82 -1.49
CA PHE A 523 14.80 11.11 -0.93
C PHE A 523 15.71 11.63 0.19
N ALA A 524 16.40 10.75 0.92
CA ALA A 524 17.39 11.14 1.93
C ALA A 524 18.73 11.58 1.32
N SER A 525 19.06 11.12 0.11
CA SER A 525 20.32 11.46 -0.57
C SER A 525 20.44 12.97 -0.86
N PRO A 526 21.66 13.51 -1.07
CA PRO A 526 21.84 14.89 -1.51
C PRO A 526 21.08 15.20 -2.81
N ALA A 527 21.10 14.27 -3.78
CA ALA A 527 20.38 14.38 -5.03
C ALA A 527 18.86 14.48 -4.81
N GLY A 528 18.29 13.57 -4.01
CA GLY A 528 16.86 13.55 -3.74
C GLY A 528 16.37 14.73 -2.91
N ARG A 529 17.18 15.23 -1.97
CA ARG A 529 16.86 16.46 -1.24
C ARG A 529 16.81 17.67 -2.17
N ALA A 530 17.74 17.80 -3.10
CA ALA A 530 17.69 18.87 -4.12
C ALA A 530 16.49 18.70 -5.07
N MET A 531 16.20 17.47 -5.48
CA MET A 531 15.03 17.14 -6.29
C MET A 531 13.70 17.55 -5.62
N LEU A 532 13.53 17.25 -4.33
CA LEU A 532 12.34 17.66 -3.56
C LEU A 532 12.32 19.17 -3.28
N ALA A 533 13.49 19.81 -3.17
CA ALA A 533 13.63 21.24 -2.96
C ALA A 533 13.30 22.09 -4.20
N MET A 534 13.11 21.49 -5.39
CA MET A 534 12.65 22.22 -6.58
C MET A 534 11.26 22.86 -6.40
N GLN A 535 10.47 22.37 -5.43
CA GLN A 535 9.08 22.82 -5.20
C GLN A 535 8.18 22.69 -6.46
N LEU A 536 8.47 21.70 -7.29
CA LEU A 536 7.66 21.36 -8.46
C LEU A 536 6.79 20.14 -8.13
N PRO A 537 5.51 20.14 -8.51
CA PRO A 537 4.73 18.90 -8.59
C PRO A 537 5.35 17.94 -9.61
N PHE A 538 5.27 16.64 -9.35
CA PHE A 538 5.82 15.60 -10.21
C PHE A 538 4.70 14.88 -10.96
N ALA A 539 4.94 14.63 -12.24
CA ALA A 539 4.34 13.54 -12.98
C ALA A 539 5.42 12.47 -13.13
N TYR A 540 5.31 11.36 -12.40
CA TYR A 540 6.32 10.30 -12.40
C TYR A 540 5.78 9.01 -13.05
N MET A 541 6.66 8.31 -13.76
CA MET A 541 6.46 6.94 -14.21
C MET A 541 7.78 6.22 -14.04
N TRP A 542 7.78 5.03 -13.45
CA TRP A 542 8.99 4.22 -13.31
C TRP A 542 9.61 3.84 -14.66
N ASP A 543 10.86 3.39 -14.65
CA ASP A 543 11.38 2.51 -15.69
C ASP A 543 12.00 1.24 -15.05
N ASP A 544 12.87 0.50 -15.75
CA ASP A 544 13.30 -0.83 -15.30
C ASP A 544 13.96 -0.79 -13.92
N HIS A 545 14.75 0.23 -13.66
CA HIS A 545 15.59 0.33 -12.47
C HIS A 545 14.82 0.64 -11.17
N ASP A 546 13.57 1.09 -11.29
CA ASP A 546 12.64 1.30 -10.18
C ASP A 546 11.68 0.13 -10.03
N PHE A 547 11.29 -0.47 -11.16
CA PHE A 547 10.34 -1.57 -11.19
C PHE A 547 10.97 -2.93 -10.78
N GLY A 548 12.25 -3.14 -11.09
CA GLY A 548 12.93 -4.41 -10.79
C GLY A 548 14.38 -4.42 -11.30
N PRO A 549 14.94 -5.57 -11.70
CA PRO A 549 16.29 -5.61 -12.28
C PRO A 549 16.38 -4.92 -13.65
N ASP A 550 17.60 -4.63 -14.11
CA ASP A 550 17.87 -4.07 -15.44
C ASP A 550 17.15 -4.83 -16.56
N ASN A 551 16.46 -4.09 -17.45
CA ASN A 551 15.58 -4.61 -18.50
C ASN A 551 14.40 -5.46 -18.02
N SER A 552 13.95 -5.26 -16.78
CA SER A 552 12.79 -5.92 -16.19
C SER A 552 11.51 -5.81 -17.04
N ASP A 553 10.66 -6.81 -16.82
CA ASP A 553 9.39 -7.04 -17.50
C ASP A 553 8.43 -7.72 -16.50
N LYS A 554 7.24 -8.16 -16.94
CA LYS A 554 6.22 -8.75 -16.07
C LYS A 554 6.67 -9.97 -15.25
N THR A 555 7.82 -10.57 -15.58
CA THR A 555 8.40 -11.71 -14.85
C THR A 555 9.33 -11.30 -13.70
N ALA A 556 9.53 -10.00 -13.48
CA ALA A 556 10.32 -9.48 -12.36
C ALA A 556 9.80 -10.03 -11.02
N PRO A 557 10.68 -10.58 -10.15
CA PRO A 557 10.26 -11.12 -8.86
C PRO A 557 9.51 -10.10 -8.00
N GLY A 558 9.96 -8.84 -8.01
CA GLY A 558 9.38 -7.74 -7.24
C GLY A 558 8.18 -7.05 -7.86
N ARG A 559 7.56 -7.59 -8.91
CA ARG A 559 6.48 -6.92 -9.65
C ARG A 559 5.37 -6.38 -8.74
N ASN A 560 4.78 -7.21 -7.90
CA ASN A 560 3.64 -6.78 -7.08
C ASN A 560 4.09 -5.82 -5.96
N ALA A 561 5.26 -6.07 -5.35
CA ALA A 561 5.89 -5.17 -4.38
C ALA A 561 6.19 -3.78 -4.97
N SER A 562 6.67 -3.71 -6.22
CA SER A 562 6.94 -2.45 -6.91
C SER A 562 5.66 -1.64 -7.18
N VAL A 563 4.58 -2.31 -7.60
CA VAL A 563 3.26 -1.68 -7.81
C VAL A 563 2.71 -1.15 -6.49
N GLN A 564 2.81 -1.94 -5.41
CA GLN A 564 2.42 -1.49 -4.07
C GLN A 564 3.22 -0.24 -3.65
N ALA A 565 4.54 -0.28 -3.72
CA ALA A 565 5.39 0.85 -3.33
C ALA A 565 5.12 2.11 -4.17
N TYR A 566 4.86 1.96 -5.47
CA TYR A 566 4.48 3.08 -6.32
C TYR A 566 3.16 3.73 -5.87
N ARG A 567 2.13 2.94 -5.57
CA ARG A 567 0.87 3.47 -5.02
C ARG A 567 1.06 4.10 -3.65
N GLU A 568 1.98 3.60 -2.84
CA GLU A 568 2.26 4.16 -1.52
C GLU A 568 3.05 5.48 -1.58
N PHE A 569 4.06 5.59 -2.44
CA PHE A 569 5.00 6.73 -2.44
C PHE A 569 4.68 7.80 -3.48
N VAL A 570 4.15 7.43 -4.64
CA VAL A 570 4.01 8.35 -5.78
C VAL A 570 2.68 9.10 -5.73
N PRO A 571 2.65 10.44 -5.69
CA PRO A 571 1.43 11.20 -5.90
C PRO A 571 1.04 11.12 -7.38
N HIS A 572 0.12 10.20 -7.70
CA HIS A 572 -0.25 9.84 -9.07
C HIS A 572 -1.65 10.33 -9.43
N TYR A 573 -1.89 10.57 -10.72
CA TYR A 573 -3.23 10.75 -11.27
C TYR A 573 -4.03 9.44 -11.20
N PRO A 574 -5.34 9.42 -11.52
CA PRO A 574 -6.10 8.18 -11.53
C PRO A 574 -5.43 7.09 -12.36
N LEU A 575 -5.40 5.87 -11.81
CA LEU A 575 -4.77 4.68 -12.41
C LEU A 575 -5.84 3.79 -13.08
N PRO A 576 -6.20 4.01 -14.35
CA PRO A 576 -7.21 3.23 -15.07
C PRO A 576 -6.88 1.73 -15.22
N GLY A 577 -5.64 1.32 -14.95
CA GLY A 577 -5.27 -0.10 -14.90
C GLY A 577 -6.02 -0.89 -13.82
N GLY A 578 -6.48 -0.23 -12.75
CA GLY A 578 -7.22 -0.82 -11.63
C GLY A 578 -6.51 -0.69 -10.28
N VAL A 579 -7.17 -1.20 -9.24
CA VAL A 579 -6.67 -1.17 -7.85
C VAL A 579 -5.78 -2.36 -7.51
N SER A 580 -5.83 -3.45 -8.29
CA SER A 580 -5.03 -4.64 -8.03
C SER A 580 -3.54 -4.39 -8.26
N ARG A 581 -2.67 -4.91 -7.40
CA ARG A 581 -1.19 -4.90 -7.53
C ARG A 581 -0.66 -5.69 -8.73
N SER A 582 -1.52 -6.44 -9.41
CA SER A 582 -1.20 -7.07 -10.70
C SER A 582 -1.53 -6.19 -11.92
N SER A 583 -2.08 -5.01 -11.70
CA SER A 583 -2.45 -4.05 -12.75
C SER A 583 -1.25 -3.20 -13.18
N THR A 584 -1.38 -2.60 -14.36
CA THR A 584 -0.44 -1.57 -14.83
C THR A 584 -0.76 -0.23 -14.16
N VAL A 585 0.25 0.64 -14.00
CA VAL A 585 0.10 1.96 -13.34
C VAL A 585 0.08 3.13 -14.33
N HIS A 586 -0.33 2.88 -15.57
CA HIS A 586 -0.50 3.94 -16.58
C HIS A 586 -1.55 4.96 -16.15
N GLN A 587 -1.38 6.20 -16.61
CA GLN A 587 -2.20 7.35 -16.23
C GLN A 587 -2.25 8.39 -17.36
N ALA A 588 -3.20 9.31 -17.28
CA ALA A 588 -3.30 10.44 -18.19
C ALA A 588 -3.94 11.64 -17.50
N PHE A 589 -3.55 12.84 -17.89
CA PHE A 589 -4.02 14.11 -17.31
C PHE A 589 -3.90 15.24 -18.33
N SER A 590 -4.57 16.36 -18.09
CA SER A 590 -4.53 17.51 -18.99
C SER A 590 -4.01 18.76 -18.27
N VAL A 591 -3.31 19.62 -19.00
CA VAL A 591 -2.92 20.96 -18.55
C VAL A 591 -3.25 21.93 -19.67
N GLY A 592 -4.18 22.86 -19.42
CA GLY A 592 -4.79 23.64 -20.48
C GLY A 592 -5.31 22.71 -21.59
N ARG A 593 -4.87 22.94 -22.82
CA ARG A 593 -5.23 22.16 -24.01
C ARG A 593 -4.28 21.02 -24.37
N VAL A 594 -3.36 20.66 -23.46
CA VAL A 594 -2.38 19.58 -23.68
C VAL A 594 -2.78 18.34 -22.90
N ARG A 595 -2.89 17.20 -23.61
CA ARG A 595 -3.13 15.90 -22.99
C ARG A 595 -1.82 15.14 -22.80
N PHE A 596 -1.47 14.84 -21.56
CA PHE A 596 -0.35 13.98 -21.23
C PHE A 596 -0.84 12.54 -21.06
N ILE A 597 -0.25 11.62 -21.82
CA ILE A 597 -0.52 10.18 -21.72
C ILE A 597 0.75 9.49 -21.24
N VAL A 598 0.70 8.85 -20.08
CA VAL A 598 1.87 8.29 -19.39
C VAL A 598 1.70 6.78 -19.28
N THR A 599 2.44 6.04 -20.10
CA THR A 599 2.31 4.58 -20.21
C THR A 599 3.32 3.84 -19.33
N ASP A 600 2.87 2.79 -18.65
CA ASP A 600 3.73 1.81 -17.97
C ASP A 600 4.28 0.81 -18.99
N LEU A 601 5.60 0.77 -19.14
CA LEU A 601 6.29 -0.06 -20.15
C LEU A 601 6.97 -1.30 -19.56
N ARG A 602 6.67 -1.62 -18.29
CA ARG A 602 7.36 -2.70 -17.54
C ARG A 602 6.39 -3.75 -17.03
N SER A 603 5.33 -3.37 -16.31
CA SER A 603 4.57 -4.34 -15.50
C SER A 603 3.75 -5.36 -16.30
N ALA A 604 3.42 -5.07 -17.56
CA ALA A 604 2.74 -5.98 -18.47
C ALA A 604 3.61 -6.49 -19.62
N ARG A 605 4.86 -6.01 -19.70
CA ARG A 605 5.79 -6.34 -20.78
C ARG A 605 6.15 -7.81 -20.75
N THR A 606 6.19 -8.46 -21.91
CA THR A 606 6.73 -9.80 -22.06
C THR A 606 8.25 -9.77 -22.17
N PRO A 607 8.97 -10.84 -21.76
CA PRO A 607 10.42 -10.89 -21.82
C PRO A 607 11.02 -10.55 -23.19
N ASN A 608 12.15 -9.85 -23.19
CA ASN A 608 12.87 -9.51 -24.42
C ASN A 608 13.29 -10.76 -25.22
N THR A 609 13.58 -11.86 -24.52
CA THR A 609 13.95 -13.15 -25.09
C THR A 609 12.76 -13.95 -25.62
N ALA A 610 11.53 -13.53 -25.36
CA ALA A 610 10.35 -14.20 -25.91
C ALA A 610 10.37 -14.14 -27.45
N PRO A 611 9.90 -15.20 -28.14
CA PRO A 611 9.86 -15.23 -29.60
C PRO A 611 9.18 -13.99 -30.19
N ALA A 612 9.67 -13.53 -31.34
CA ALA A 612 9.03 -12.46 -32.09
C ALA A 612 7.69 -12.98 -32.63
N ALA A 613 6.61 -12.64 -31.93
CA ALA A 613 5.25 -13.05 -32.24
C ALA A 613 4.28 -11.89 -31.96
N PRO A 614 3.11 -11.83 -32.62
CA PRO A 614 2.09 -10.80 -32.35
C PRO A 614 1.59 -10.76 -30.90
N SER A 615 1.78 -11.83 -30.13
CA SER A 615 1.44 -11.90 -28.70
C SER A 615 2.50 -11.26 -27.78
N LYS A 616 3.72 -11.01 -28.28
CA LYS A 616 4.78 -10.33 -27.55
C LYS A 616 4.43 -8.84 -27.45
N THR A 617 4.46 -8.29 -26.24
CA THR A 617 3.86 -6.99 -25.93
C THR A 617 4.65 -6.26 -24.85
N VAL A 618 4.74 -4.93 -24.96
CA VAL A 618 5.18 -3.97 -23.96
C VAL A 618 4.00 -3.55 -23.08
N LEU A 619 2.91 -3.10 -23.70
CA LEU A 619 1.78 -2.49 -22.98
C LEU A 619 0.86 -3.54 -22.33
N GLY A 620 0.87 -4.77 -22.81
CA GLY A 620 -0.14 -5.77 -22.45
C GLY A 620 -1.52 -5.47 -23.04
N LYS A 621 -2.42 -6.44 -22.94
CA LYS A 621 -3.75 -6.37 -23.58
C LYS A 621 -4.61 -5.20 -23.07
N LYS A 622 -4.72 -5.05 -21.75
CA LYS A 622 -5.61 -4.06 -21.10
C LYS A 622 -5.16 -2.62 -21.38
N GLN A 623 -3.91 -2.30 -21.05
CA GLN A 623 -3.37 -0.95 -21.27
C GLN A 623 -3.22 -0.62 -22.75
N LYS A 624 -2.91 -1.57 -23.64
CA LYS A 624 -2.93 -1.30 -25.09
C LYS A 624 -4.31 -0.88 -25.58
N ALA A 625 -5.36 -1.56 -25.14
CA ALA A 625 -6.73 -1.21 -25.50
C ALA A 625 -7.10 0.18 -24.95
N TRP A 626 -6.77 0.46 -23.69
CA TRP A 626 -6.93 1.77 -23.08
C TRP A 626 -6.17 2.87 -23.83
N PHE A 627 -4.90 2.64 -24.17
CA PHE A 627 -4.05 3.63 -24.85
C PHE A 627 -4.62 4.00 -26.22
N LYS A 628 -5.07 2.99 -26.99
CA LYS A 628 -5.76 3.21 -28.27
C LYS A 628 -7.05 4.03 -28.10
N ALA A 629 -7.85 3.72 -27.08
CA ALA A 629 -9.07 4.46 -26.79
C ALA A 629 -8.78 5.90 -26.33
N GLU A 630 -7.74 6.09 -25.51
CA GLU A 630 -7.34 7.40 -25.00
C GLU A 630 -6.80 8.31 -26.12
N LEU A 631 -6.04 7.75 -27.06
CA LEU A 631 -5.61 8.48 -28.26
C LEU A 631 -6.80 8.95 -29.10
N LEU A 632 -7.81 8.08 -29.31
CA LEU A 632 -9.03 8.46 -30.04
C LEU A 632 -9.81 9.53 -29.30
N ARG A 633 -10.00 9.36 -27.98
CA ARG A 633 -10.71 10.31 -27.12
C ARG A 633 -10.04 11.67 -27.17
N ALA A 634 -8.73 11.73 -26.89
CA ALA A 634 -7.96 12.98 -26.88
C ALA A 634 -7.91 13.65 -28.26
N THR A 635 -7.83 12.88 -29.35
CA THR A 635 -7.82 13.47 -30.71
C THR A 635 -9.19 14.02 -31.11
N SER A 636 -10.28 13.45 -30.59
CA SER A 636 -11.66 13.86 -30.91
C SER A 636 -12.19 14.96 -29.99
N ASP A 637 -11.48 15.25 -28.90
CA ASP A 637 -11.84 16.26 -27.91
C ASP A 637 -11.47 17.65 -28.45
N PRO A 638 -12.43 18.57 -28.67
CA PRO A 638 -12.16 19.90 -29.23
C PRO A 638 -11.27 20.77 -28.33
N ASN A 639 -11.19 20.41 -27.05
CA ASN A 639 -10.40 21.09 -26.02
C ASN A 639 -8.95 20.61 -25.96
N VAL A 640 -8.60 19.54 -26.67
CA VAL A 640 -7.23 19.04 -26.76
C VAL A 640 -6.61 19.44 -28.10
N ARG A 641 -5.43 20.04 -28.04
CA ARG A 641 -4.70 20.54 -29.23
C ARG A 641 -3.30 19.98 -29.38
N LEU A 642 -2.82 19.24 -28.38
CA LEU A 642 -1.54 18.55 -28.40
C LEU A 642 -1.63 17.33 -27.47
N ILE A 643 -1.07 16.21 -27.91
CA ILE A 643 -0.87 15.02 -27.08
C ILE A 643 0.63 14.86 -26.83
N VAL A 644 1.03 14.78 -25.56
CA VAL A 644 2.38 14.40 -25.15
C VAL A 644 2.33 12.98 -24.61
N TRP A 645 2.93 12.05 -25.32
CA TRP A 645 3.05 10.66 -24.89
C TRP A 645 4.40 10.42 -24.19
N CYS A 646 4.35 10.18 -22.88
CA CYS A 646 5.50 9.73 -22.12
C CYS A 646 5.72 8.23 -22.32
N SER A 647 6.74 7.90 -23.12
CA SER A 647 7.24 6.54 -23.36
C SER A 647 8.64 6.45 -22.75
N THR A 648 8.77 5.85 -21.57
CA THR A 648 10.00 5.92 -20.75
C THR A 648 11.24 5.40 -21.46
N MET A 649 11.08 4.45 -22.39
CA MET A 649 12.15 3.92 -23.24
C MET A 649 12.07 4.41 -24.70
N PRO A 650 13.20 4.50 -25.42
CA PRO A 650 13.24 4.94 -26.82
C PRO A 650 12.25 4.24 -27.74
N TRP A 651 11.34 5.02 -28.34
CA TRP A 651 10.40 4.59 -29.37
C TRP A 651 11.12 4.16 -30.65
N LEU A 652 12.11 4.95 -31.08
CA LEU A 652 12.90 4.71 -32.27
C LEU A 652 14.13 3.87 -31.93
N ASP A 653 14.00 2.55 -31.96
CA ASP A 653 15.11 1.60 -31.78
C ASP A 653 14.85 0.32 -32.61
N ASP A 654 15.90 -0.22 -33.22
CA ASP A 654 15.89 -1.34 -34.18
C ASP A 654 16.47 -2.65 -33.59
N GLU A 655 17.07 -2.63 -32.39
CA GLU A 655 17.70 -3.81 -31.77
C GLU A 655 17.48 -3.94 -30.26
N ARG A 656 16.94 -2.91 -29.61
CA ARG A 656 16.72 -2.81 -28.17
C ARG A 656 15.36 -2.14 -27.90
N LYS A 657 14.89 -2.19 -26.64
CA LYS A 657 13.69 -1.47 -26.19
C LYS A 657 12.49 -1.76 -27.10
N TRP A 658 11.86 -0.77 -27.75
CA TRP A 658 10.74 -1.00 -28.68
C TRP A 658 11.12 -1.89 -29.90
N GLY A 659 12.39 -1.92 -30.30
CA GLY A 659 12.92 -2.81 -31.34
C GLY A 659 12.79 -4.31 -31.04
N HIS A 660 12.53 -4.71 -29.79
CA HIS A 660 12.19 -6.10 -29.44
C HIS A 660 10.70 -6.45 -29.68
N PHE A 661 9.86 -5.45 -29.96
CA PHE A 661 8.39 -5.53 -29.98
C PHE A 661 7.80 -4.97 -31.28
N VAL A 662 8.48 -5.25 -32.40
CA VAL A 662 8.15 -4.71 -33.74
C VAL A 662 6.70 -4.95 -34.16
N HIS A 663 6.08 -6.08 -33.78
CA HIS A 663 4.68 -6.35 -34.10
C HIS A 663 3.73 -5.39 -33.39
N GLU A 664 3.96 -5.11 -32.10
CA GLU A 664 3.12 -4.18 -31.35
C GLU A 664 3.39 -2.72 -31.76
N GLN A 665 4.64 -2.36 -32.01
CA GLN A 665 4.96 -1.04 -32.56
C GLN A 665 4.24 -0.83 -33.91
N GLN A 666 4.31 -1.80 -34.82
CA GLN A 666 3.62 -1.73 -36.10
C GLN A 666 2.10 -1.73 -35.93
N GLU A 667 1.55 -2.48 -34.97
CA GLU A 667 0.12 -2.46 -34.63
C GLU A 667 -0.33 -1.05 -34.20
N LEU A 668 0.43 -0.38 -33.34
CA LEU A 668 0.14 0.98 -32.89
C LEU A 668 0.27 1.99 -34.04
N VAL A 669 1.33 1.89 -34.85
CA VAL A 669 1.51 2.74 -36.04
C VAL A 669 0.36 2.56 -37.04
N ASN A 670 -0.05 1.32 -37.32
CA ASN A 670 -1.17 1.03 -38.19
C ASN A 670 -2.48 1.58 -37.62
N PHE A 671 -2.68 1.46 -36.31
CA PHE A 671 -3.86 2.03 -35.64
C PHE A 671 -3.91 3.56 -35.77
N MET A 672 -2.79 4.25 -35.53
CA MET A 672 -2.69 5.70 -35.69
C MET A 672 -2.99 6.13 -37.12
N LYS A 673 -2.42 5.45 -38.12
CA LYS A 673 -2.69 5.71 -39.54
C LYS A 673 -4.15 5.48 -39.91
N ALA A 674 -4.74 4.38 -39.45
CA ALA A 674 -6.13 4.01 -39.77
C ALA A 674 -7.15 5.02 -39.24
N HIS A 675 -6.84 5.70 -38.13
CA HIS A 675 -7.72 6.70 -37.52
C HIS A 675 -7.26 8.14 -37.77
N ALA A 676 -6.32 8.36 -38.69
CA ALA A 676 -5.75 9.67 -39.01
C ALA A 676 -5.26 10.46 -37.78
N LEU A 677 -4.71 9.75 -36.79
CA LEU A 677 -4.09 10.35 -35.61
C LEU A 677 -2.77 11.04 -36.00
N ASN A 678 -2.29 11.97 -35.16
CA ASN A 678 -1.10 12.79 -35.42
C ASN A 678 -1.23 13.66 -36.70
N ARG A 679 -2.46 13.98 -37.13
CA ARG A 679 -2.72 14.85 -38.28
C ARG A 679 -3.13 16.25 -37.88
N TRP A 680 -4.15 16.36 -37.03
CA TRP A 680 -4.75 17.62 -36.60
C TRP A 680 -4.42 17.95 -35.15
N VAL A 681 -4.37 16.93 -34.30
CA VAL A 681 -3.81 16.99 -32.94
C VAL A 681 -2.45 16.28 -33.00
N PRO A 682 -1.33 17.02 -32.91
CA PRO A 682 0.00 16.42 -32.94
C PRO A 682 0.22 15.50 -31.74
N ILE A 683 0.97 14.42 -31.96
CA ILE A 683 1.41 13.50 -30.92
C ILE A 683 2.94 13.60 -30.85
N VAL A 684 3.45 14.06 -29.70
CA VAL A 684 4.88 14.17 -29.41
C VAL A 684 5.26 13.16 -28.35
N ILE A 685 6.33 12.39 -28.58
CA ILE A 685 6.87 11.44 -27.62
C ILE A 685 7.96 12.12 -26.80
N VAL A 686 7.91 11.94 -25.49
CA VAL A 686 9.01 12.26 -24.58
C VAL A 686 9.56 10.97 -23.96
N SER A 687 10.87 10.85 -23.91
CA SER A 687 11.55 9.62 -23.50
C SER A 687 12.80 9.85 -22.66
N GLY A 688 13.09 8.89 -21.78
CA GLY A 688 14.29 8.79 -20.96
C GLY A 688 15.20 7.65 -21.43
N ASP A 689 15.73 6.88 -20.47
CA ASP A 689 16.52 5.62 -20.57
C ASP A 689 17.82 5.68 -21.40
N ALA A 690 17.87 6.43 -22.50
CA ALA A 690 18.98 6.45 -23.43
C ALA A 690 20.25 7.09 -22.88
N HIS A 691 20.20 7.86 -21.80
CA HIS A 691 21.32 8.64 -21.24
C HIS A 691 21.90 9.64 -22.26
N MET A 692 21.00 10.29 -23.01
CA MET A 692 21.31 11.34 -23.96
C MET A 692 20.16 12.34 -24.11
N LEU A 693 20.52 13.51 -24.65
CA LEU A 693 19.57 14.39 -25.34
C LEU A 693 19.55 14.03 -26.82
N ALA A 694 18.38 14.01 -27.45
CA ALA A 694 18.22 13.79 -28.88
C ALA A 694 16.85 14.26 -29.35
N VAL A 695 16.76 14.61 -30.64
CA VAL A 695 15.49 14.93 -31.29
C VAL A 695 15.39 14.20 -32.62
N ASP A 696 14.26 13.54 -32.84
CA ASP A 696 13.77 13.24 -34.19
C ASP A 696 12.50 14.05 -34.44
N ASP A 697 12.48 14.79 -35.54
CA ASP A 697 11.32 15.61 -35.95
C ASP A 697 10.12 14.77 -36.45
N GLY A 698 10.28 13.46 -36.56
CA GLY A 698 9.30 12.54 -37.13
C GLY A 698 9.66 12.07 -38.55
N SER A 699 10.79 12.52 -39.11
CA SER A 699 11.29 12.04 -40.40
C SER A 699 11.76 10.59 -40.38
N HIS A 700 12.18 10.07 -39.23
CA HIS A 700 12.65 8.68 -39.09
C HIS A 700 11.79 7.82 -38.18
N SER A 701 11.10 8.43 -37.21
CA SER A 701 10.34 7.68 -36.22
C SER A 701 9.14 6.92 -36.81
N PRO A 702 8.84 5.69 -36.31
CA PRO A 702 7.64 4.98 -36.72
C PRO A 702 6.37 5.78 -36.40
N GLY A 703 5.52 5.98 -37.42
CA GLY A 703 4.29 6.77 -37.28
C GLY A 703 4.45 8.27 -37.49
N ASN A 704 5.64 8.71 -37.90
CA ASN A 704 5.96 10.12 -38.14
C ASN A 704 5.74 10.99 -36.89
N LEU A 705 6.11 10.45 -35.73
CA LEU A 705 5.93 11.07 -34.43
C LEU A 705 7.19 11.85 -34.04
N THR A 706 7.06 13.11 -33.62
CA THR A 706 8.21 13.80 -33.05
C THR A 706 8.66 13.10 -31.77
N VAL A 707 9.97 12.86 -31.59
CA VAL A 707 10.55 12.21 -30.42
C VAL A 707 11.57 13.12 -29.77
N LEU A 708 11.39 13.41 -28.48
CA LEU A 708 12.25 14.27 -27.67
C LEU A 708 12.84 13.45 -26.52
N HIS A 709 14.16 13.33 -26.48
CA HIS A 709 14.85 12.60 -25.41
C HIS A 709 15.43 13.56 -24.36
N ALA A 710 15.26 13.24 -23.08
CA ALA A 710 16.01 13.88 -22.01
C ALA A 710 16.47 12.90 -20.94
N ALA A 711 17.77 12.63 -20.95
CA ALA A 711 18.50 11.87 -19.94
C ALA A 711 20.01 12.13 -20.15
N ALA A 712 20.90 11.82 -19.23
CA ALA A 712 20.62 11.37 -17.87
C ALA A 712 20.84 12.48 -16.85
N LEU A 713 20.03 12.47 -15.78
CA LEU A 713 20.24 13.33 -14.62
C LEU A 713 21.61 13.05 -13.98
N GLY A 714 21.96 11.78 -13.74
CA GLY A 714 23.25 11.41 -13.14
C GLY A 714 24.06 10.36 -13.89
N ARG A 715 23.42 9.52 -14.71
CA ARG A 715 24.10 8.37 -15.31
C ARG A 715 25.12 8.73 -16.41
N PRO A 716 26.16 7.91 -16.60
CA PRO A 716 27.10 8.11 -17.70
C PRO A 716 26.41 8.03 -19.07
N GLY A 717 26.84 8.90 -19.98
CA GLY A 717 26.24 9.01 -21.31
C GLY A 717 26.22 7.71 -22.11
N SER A 718 25.12 7.49 -22.82
CA SER A 718 24.90 6.35 -23.70
C SER A 718 24.06 6.79 -24.91
N VAL A 719 24.09 6.02 -26.01
CA VAL A 719 23.22 6.28 -27.16
C VAL A 719 22.46 5.00 -27.47
N LYS A 720 21.14 5.11 -27.57
CA LYS A 720 20.19 4.04 -27.88
C LYS A 720 19.32 4.51 -29.04
N GLY A 721 18.92 3.59 -29.92
CA GLY A 721 18.06 3.96 -31.04
C GLY A 721 18.67 4.91 -32.09
N GLY A 722 17.77 5.62 -32.76
CA GLY A 722 18.03 6.50 -33.91
C GLY A 722 17.61 5.86 -35.25
N PRO A 723 17.74 6.58 -36.38
CA PRO A 723 18.38 7.90 -36.54
C PRO A 723 17.70 9.06 -35.80
N TYR A 724 18.44 10.10 -35.46
CA TYR A 724 17.89 11.31 -34.84
C TYR A 724 18.22 12.52 -35.71
N SER A 725 17.19 13.20 -36.23
CA SER A 725 17.37 14.27 -37.22
C SER A 725 18.20 15.45 -36.71
N HIS A 726 18.25 15.70 -35.39
CA HIS A 726 19.06 16.79 -34.81
C HIS A 726 20.24 16.31 -33.96
N GLY A 727 20.67 15.06 -34.16
CA GLY A 727 21.81 14.48 -33.47
C GLY A 727 21.46 13.83 -32.13
N ALA A 728 22.48 13.24 -31.50
CA ALA A 728 22.39 12.57 -30.21
C ALA A 728 23.57 12.97 -29.31
N PHE A 729 23.28 13.39 -28.09
CA PHE A 729 24.23 14.01 -27.16
C PHE A 729 24.29 13.22 -25.85
N PRO A 730 25.08 12.15 -25.77
CA PRO A 730 25.20 11.36 -24.55
C PRO A 730 25.86 12.15 -23.43
N GLY A 731 25.33 12.07 -22.21
CA GLY A 731 25.89 12.75 -21.06
C GLY A 731 25.14 12.53 -19.75
N SER A 732 25.76 13.04 -18.68
CA SER A 732 25.18 13.17 -17.34
C SER A 732 24.86 14.65 -17.07
N GLY A 733 24.03 14.95 -16.08
CA GLY A 733 23.58 16.31 -15.76
C GLY A 733 22.74 16.93 -16.87
N GLN A 734 21.94 16.10 -17.56
CA GLN A 734 21.12 16.49 -18.71
C GLN A 734 19.62 16.47 -18.34
N TYR A 735 18.89 17.46 -18.85
CA TYR A 735 17.44 17.60 -18.70
C TYR A 735 16.85 18.30 -19.92
N GLY A 736 15.54 18.14 -20.14
CA GLY A 736 14.79 18.80 -21.20
C GLY A 736 13.85 19.85 -20.65
N LEU A 737 13.68 20.94 -21.38
CA LEU A 737 12.64 21.94 -21.15
C LEU A 737 11.68 21.90 -22.33
N LEU A 738 10.39 21.87 -22.05
CA LEU A 738 9.30 21.97 -23.02
C LEU A 738 8.58 23.29 -22.74
N ASP A 739 8.89 24.30 -23.54
CA ASP A 739 8.14 25.55 -23.57
C ASP A 739 6.89 25.35 -24.41
N ILE A 740 5.75 25.16 -23.74
CA ILE A 740 4.46 24.98 -24.39
C ILE A 740 3.85 26.36 -24.59
N THR A 741 3.66 26.73 -25.85
CA THR A 741 2.99 27.98 -26.25
C THR A 741 1.65 27.65 -26.85
N ASP A 742 0.61 28.26 -26.32
CA ASP A 742 -0.77 28.10 -26.79
C ASP A 742 -1.25 29.41 -27.44
N GLU A 743 -1.54 29.36 -28.75
CA GLU A 743 -2.00 30.52 -29.53
C GLU A 743 -3.45 30.95 -29.19
N GLY A 744 -4.21 30.14 -28.45
CA GLY A 744 -5.59 30.39 -28.08
C GLY A 744 -6.61 30.28 -29.24
N GLY A 745 -7.89 30.42 -28.92
CA GLY A 745 -8.98 30.34 -29.90
C GLY A 745 -9.21 28.94 -30.50
N GLU A 746 -10.32 28.77 -31.23
CA GLU A 746 -10.77 27.47 -31.75
C GLU A 746 -9.85 26.84 -32.80
N GLN A 747 -8.98 27.62 -33.44
CA GLN A 747 -8.05 27.14 -34.48
C GLN A 747 -6.59 27.36 -34.12
N GLY A 748 -6.29 27.94 -32.95
CA GLY A 748 -4.91 28.16 -32.53
C GLY A 748 -4.21 26.85 -32.22
N ARG A 749 -2.93 26.80 -32.58
CA ARG A 749 -2.07 25.64 -32.34
C ARG A 749 -1.51 25.68 -30.93
N VAL A 750 -1.12 24.51 -30.45
CA VAL A 750 -0.26 24.38 -29.28
C VAL A 750 1.09 23.84 -29.74
N CYS A 751 2.14 24.57 -29.39
CA CYS A 751 3.49 24.38 -29.91
C CYS A 751 4.44 24.04 -28.78
N ILE A 752 5.41 23.17 -29.04
CA ILE A 752 6.51 22.88 -28.11
C ILE A 752 7.79 23.49 -28.70
N TYR A 753 8.43 24.36 -27.93
CA TYR A 753 9.84 24.66 -28.11
C TYR A 753 10.65 23.85 -27.09
N TYR A 754 11.34 22.84 -27.58
CA TYR A 754 12.16 21.94 -26.78
C TYR A 754 13.59 22.46 -26.70
N ARG A 755 14.17 22.41 -25.50
CA ARG A 755 15.59 22.68 -25.25
C ARG A 755 16.19 21.57 -24.41
N GLY A 756 17.20 20.89 -24.96
CA GLY A 756 18.01 19.93 -24.25
C GLY A 756 19.20 20.60 -23.57
N MET A 757 19.20 20.57 -22.24
CA MET A 757 20.13 21.33 -21.39
C MET A 757 21.15 20.41 -20.71
N ASN A 758 22.32 20.96 -20.40
CA ASN A 758 23.33 20.34 -19.56
C ASN A 758 23.88 21.35 -18.54
N ILE A 759 24.06 20.92 -17.29
CA ILE A 759 24.49 21.78 -16.17
C ILE A 759 25.88 22.42 -16.31
N TYR A 760 26.69 21.94 -17.25
CA TYR A 760 28.04 22.45 -17.51
C TYR A 760 28.19 23.06 -18.90
N LYS A 761 27.47 22.53 -19.89
CA LYS A 761 27.60 22.92 -21.29
C LYS A 761 26.47 23.84 -21.77
N GLY A 762 25.47 24.12 -20.93
CA GLY A 762 24.29 24.86 -21.32
C GLY A 762 23.41 24.08 -22.30
N MET A 763 22.75 24.77 -23.22
CA MET A 763 21.89 24.17 -24.23
C MET A 763 22.70 23.41 -25.29
N LEU A 764 22.38 22.14 -25.51
CA LEU A 764 23.06 21.26 -26.47
C LEU A 764 22.25 21.04 -27.75
N VAL A 765 20.93 21.02 -27.64
CA VAL A 765 20.00 20.81 -28.76
C VAL A 765 18.71 21.60 -28.51
N GLU A 766 18.06 22.03 -29.58
CA GLU A 766 16.77 22.71 -29.54
C GLU A 766 15.91 22.26 -30.72
N TYR A 767 14.59 22.34 -30.59
CA TYR A 767 13.64 22.06 -31.67
C TYR A 767 12.29 22.76 -31.42
N ASP A 768 11.79 23.48 -32.41
CA ASP A 768 10.45 24.10 -32.41
C ASP A 768 9.50 23.29 -33.29
N THR A 769 8.48 22.67 -32.69
CA THR A 769 7.53 21.81 -33.40
C THR A 769 6.65 22.56 -34.40
N CYS A 770 6.42 23.86 -34.17
CA CYS A 770 5.54 24.70 -35.00
C CYS A 770 6.29 25.57 -35.99
N HIS A 771 7.57 25.83 -35.72
CA HIS A 771 8.49 26.52 -36.61
C HIS A 771 9.82 25.76 -36.77
N PRO A 772 9.82 24.55 -37.37
CA PRO A 772 11.06 23.80 -37.61
C PRO A 772 12.07 24.60 -38.43
N ASP A 773 11.60 25.51 -39.28
CA ASP A 773 12.41 26.44 -40.06
C ASP A 773 13.27 27.40 -39.22
N ARG A 774 12.86 27.65 -37.97
CA ARG A 774 13.61 28.47 -37.01
C ARG A 774 14.62 27.66 -36.21
N THR A 775 14.55 26.33 -36.26
CA THR A 775 15.48 25.47 -35.55
C THR A 775 16.82 25.44 -36.29
N PRO A 776 17.95 25.72 -35.63
CA PRO A 776 19.26 25.63 -36.27
C PRO A 776 19.53 24.22 -36.78
N ALA A 777 19.97 24.11 -38.04
CA ALA A 777 20.34 22.83 -38.63
C ALA A 777 21.44 22.15 -37.80
N ARG A 778 21.25 20.87 -37.50
CA ARG A 778 22.22 20.01 -36.81
C ARG A 778 22.55 18.81 -37.66
N GLU A 779 23.75 18.26 -37.47
CA GLU A 779 24.13 17.02 -38.13
C GLU A 779 23.26 15.87 -37.60
N PRO A 780 22.51 15.17 -38.46
CA PRO A 780 21.71 14.03 -38.02
C PRO A 780 22.60 12.91 -37.50
N TYR A 781 22.16 12.25 -36.43
CA TYR A 781 22.83 11.04 -35.95
C TYR A 781 22.24 9.82 -36.64
N PHE A 782 23.11 9.00 -37.25
CA PHE A 782 22.76 7.69 -37.77
C PHE A 782 23.45 6.61 -36.93
N PRO A 783 22.70 5.65 -36.36
CA PRO A 783 23.32 4.61 -35.55
C PRO A 783 24.17 3.68 -36.45
N PRO A 784 25.38 3.26 -36.00
CA PRO A 784 26.18 2.28 -36.72
C PRO A 784 25.40 0.97 -36.92
N PRO A 785 25.72 0.11 -37.90
CA PRO A 785 25.00 -1.14 -38.09
C PRO A 785 24.90 -1.99 -36.82
N VAL A 786 23.77 -2.69 -36.61
CA VAL A 786 23.46 -3.55 -35.45
C VAL A 786 24.67 -4.40 -35.02
N ALA A 787 25.29 -5.12 -35.97
CA ALA A 787 26.45 -5.98 -35.69
C ALA A 787 27.63 -5.22 -35.08
N VAL A 788 27.90 -4.00 -35.55
CA VAL A 788 28.96 -3.13 -35.00
C VAL A 788 28.61 -2.72 -33.58
N ARG A 789 27.36 -2.33 -33.32
CA ARG A 789 26.92 -1.92 -31.97
C ARG A 789 26.99 -3.09 -30.98
N VAL A 790 26.61 -4.30 -31.38
CA VAL A 790 26.77 -5.52 -30.58
C VAL A 790 28.24 -5.77 -30.23
N ILE A 791 29.14 -5.71 -31.21
CA ILE A 791 30.58 -5.90 -30.99
C ILE A 791 31.15 -4.84 -30.05
N LEU A 792 30.85 -3.56 -30.27
CA LEU A 792 31.30 -2.46 -29.43
C LEU A 792 30.85 -2.62 -27.97
N ARG A 793 29.61 -3.11 -27.75
CA ARG A 793 29.11 -3.42 -26.40
C ARG A 793 29.86 -4.58 -25.75
N ALA A 794 30.10 -5.66 -26.50
CA ALA A 794 30.87 -6.80 -26.00
C ALA A 794 32.29 -6.38 -25.60
N LEU A 795 32.94 -5.52 -26.41
CA LEU A 795 34.25 -4.95 -26.11
C LEU A 795 34.23 -3.99 -24.89
N LYS A 796 33.20 -3.15 -24.75
CA LYS A 796 33.04 -2.28 -23.57
C LYS A 796 32.89 -3.12 -22.29
N LYS A 797 32.10 -4.19 -22.36
CA LYS A 797 31.92 -5.14 -21.24
C LYS A 797 33.24 -5.85 -20.92
N SER A 798 33.99 -6.34 -21.91
CA SER A 798 35.27 -7.02 -21.68
C SER A 798 36.34 -6.09 -21.10
N LYS A 799 36.41 -4.82 -21.53
CA LYS A 799 37.32 -3.81 -20.94
C LYS A 799 37.01 -3.55 -19.46
N LYS A 800 35.75 -3.61 -19.04
CA LYS A 800 35.35 -3.50 -17.62
C LYS A 800 35.89 -4.65 -16.77
N TYR A 801 36.04 -5.86 -17.35
CA TYR A 801 36.63 -7.03 -16.67
C TYR A 801 38.14 -7.19 -16.91
N ALA A 802 38.71 -6.49 -17.90
CA ALA A 802 40.13 -6.53 -18.22
C ALA A 802 41.02 -5.89 -17.12
N GLY A 803 40.46 -5.03 -16.26
CA GLY A 803 41.16 -4.49 -15.09
C GLY A 803 41.60 -5.54 -14.06
N VAL A 804 40.99 -6.73 -14.07
CA VAL A 804 41.33 -7.85 -13.17
C VAL A 804 41.86 -9.07 -13.93
N ALA A 805 41.42 -9.29 -15.18
CA ALA A 805 41.77 -10.48 -15.94
C ALA A 805 43.11 -10.41 -16.68
N VAL A 806 43.57 -9.23 -17.11
CA VAL A 806 44.82 -9.09 -17.88
C VAL A 806 46.05 -9.44 -17.04
N PRO A 807 46.21 -8.99 -15.77
CA PRO A 807 47.34 -9.40 -14.94
C PRO A 807 47.35 -10.91 -14.68
N VAL A 808 46.18 -11.53 -14.46
CA VAL A 808 46.06 -12.97 -14.18
C VAL A 808 46.37 -13.81 -15.41
N LEU A 809 45.90 -13.42 -16.59
CA LEU A 809 46.22 -14.10 -17.85
C LEU A 809 47.70 -13.93 -18.24
N VAL A 810 48.28 -12.75 -17.99
CA VAL A 810 49.71 -12.51 -18.20
C VAL A 810 50.55 -13.31 -17.20
N LEU A 811 50.17 -13.38 -15.93
CA LEU A 811 50.85 -14.21 -14.92
C LEU A 811 50.73 -15.70 -15.21
N ALA A 812 49.56 -16.17 -15.68
CA ALA A 812 49.37 -17.56 -16.10
C ALA A 812 50.22 -17.90 -17.34
N ALA A 813 50.27 -17.00 -18.33
CA ALA A 813 51.13 -17.17 -19.51
C ALA A 813 52.62 -17.18 -19.13
N LEU A 814 53.06 -16.29 -18.24
CA LEU A 814 54.42 -16.26 -17.71
C LEU A 814 54.76 -17.51 -16.89
N ALA A 815 53.81 -18.05 -16.12
CA ALA A 815 53.98 -19.31 -15.38
C ALA A 815 54.14 -20.51 -16.32
N VAL A 816 53.36 -20.56 -17.40
CA VAL A 816 53.47 -21.60 -18.44
C VAL A 816 54.81 -21.51 -19.17
N VAL A 817 55.25 -20.31 -19.54
CA VAL A 817 56.58 -20.08 -20.14
C VAL A 817 57.70 -20.48 -19.18
N HIS A 818 57.59 -20.11 -17.90
CA HIS A 818 58.57 -20.49 -16.87
C HIS A 818 58.64 -22.01 -16.68
N LEU A 819 57.50 -22.70 -16.64
CA LEU A 819 57.43 -24.15 -16.57
C LEU A 819 58.02 -24.83 -17.80
N ALA A 820 57.77 -24.29 -19.00
CA ALA A 820 58.35 -24.80 -20.25
C ALA A 820 59.88 -24.63 -20.28
N LEU A 821 60.39 -23.47 -19.87
CA LEU A 821 61.83 -23.21 -19.75
C LEU A 821 62.49 -24.10 -18.71
N LYS A 822 61.86 -24.32 -17.54
CA LYS A 822 62.36 -25.22 -16.50
C LYS A 822 62.39 -26.68 -16.95
N ARG A 823 61.43 -27.09 -17.80
CA ARG A 823 61.38 -28.43 -18.40
C ARG A 823 62.45 -28.62 -19.47
N SER A 824 62.73 -27.58 -20.27
CA SER A 824 63.85 -27.55 -21.22
C SER A 824 65.21 -27.64 -20.50
N GLN A 825 65.40 -26.87 -19.43
CA GLN A 825 66.64 -26.91 -18.64
C GLN A 825 66.86 -28.26 -17.95
N ARG A 826 65.80 -28.93 -17.46
CA ARG A 826 65.91 -30.29 -16.91
C ARG A 826 66.33 -31.32 -17.95
N ARG A 827 65.78 -31.25 -19.17
CA ARG A 827 66.21 -32.12 -20.29
C ARG A 827 67.68 -31.90 -20.67
N ALA A 828 68.14 -30.64 -20.69
CA ALA A 828 69.55 -30.32 -20.96
C ALA A 828 70.52 -30.81 -19.86
N VAL A 829 70.05 -31.00 -18.63
CA VAL A 829 70.83 -31.57 -17.52
C VAL A 829 70.82 -33.10 -17.53
N GLU A 830 69.73 -33.74 -17.98
CA GLU A 830 69.65 -35.19 -18.15
C GLU A 830 70.48 -35.67 -19.35
N ASP A 831 70.50 -34.94 -20.48
CA ASP A 831 71.34 -35.28 -21.63
C ASP A 831 72.84 -35.15 -21.34
N LYS A 832 73.25 -34.29 -20.38
CA LYS A 832 74.64 -34.17 -19.91
C LYS A 832 75.07 -35.27 -18.92
N LYS A 833 74.15 -36.10 -18.42
CA LYS A 833 74.45 -37.26 -17.58
C LYS A 833 74.52 -38.58 -18.38
N HIS A 834 74.25 -38.53 -19.69
CA HIS A 834 74.35 -39.67 -20.61
C HIS A 834 75.37 -39.48 -21.74
N SER A 835 76.15 -38.40 -21.69
CA SER A 835 77.47 -38.26 -22.33
C SER A 835 78.55 -38.38 -21.26
#